data_AF-A0A8T4TVY2-F1
#
_entry.id   AF-A0A8T4TVY2-F1
#
_cell.length_a   1.000
_cell.length_b   1.000
_cell.length_c   1.000
_cell.angle_alpha   90.00
_cell.angle_beta   90.00
_cell.angle_gamma   90.00
#
_symmetry.space_group_name_H-M   'P 1'
#
loop_
_entity.id
_entity.type
_entity.pdbx_description
1 polymer ?
#
loop_
_entity_poly.entity_id
_entity_poly.type
_entity_poly.pdbx_seq_one_letter_code
_entity_poly.pdbx_strand_id
1 'polypeptide(L)'
;MNKILKKGLSVFLIILISTFVFYATPLSTYIGDAPYGVVVGGSVGSIAGFPGVMIGGTLGYFVFSSERVNAIAPIVIAMIVGGVIGGTIGGFKASGGTCNVYTAPEGGVRCDLCNDKLMPCSAYYCESLGQDCQYLKQEQKCIEVKSDDRSAPIVERCQAIDLGTKGKYDVESSNQGCKVAGEVPTFSTLAIKFDLDEISQCKVFSTPGKSFDSGTLLDAGYFDREHYFLFDIRNASLQTIERCREGDSCNGYIKCKDKAGNVMGADYFVNFKLKEAPDISKPLIVSTMVNSGAYLPANVNEVEFFMYVGDKTGVQQCRYSKNNDINFEDMPAENMFSCEREEDITQGGFRCSTTLKDITSGQENTYYFRCRDSSPRQNTMDQGFEFKLIGTEPLGITSNNIPSGEILTPAQKLVVSTSTASKCTYQLDSEEEKDFSSTNAVRSEVGVTYNVGGHTMTVLCTDEAGNQVSTSAAFNVDTPALEITEITPRDTNVYTNLVPATVKTTGGVYGNGNSTCVYGTGIRFSKKVLSTETIHDANISLSEGIHSITITCNDGFKEDEETIRLEVNSRAFPVLTRVYTSGGALIIRMDQPSVCGFSTEIKEFNYESSQKMASSSDLQHQVTLDEGKTYYVKCMDKRTNRVSPSYTIIP
;
A
#
# COMPACT_ATOMS: atom_id res chain seq x y z
N MET A 1 16.92 -35.89 35.61
CA MET A 1 18.06 -34.94 35.73
C MET A 1 17.50 -33.54 35.55
N ASN A 2 17.64 -32.56 36.47
CA ASN A 2 18.84 -31.81 36.89
C ASN A 2 19.47 -30.94 35.78
N LYS A 3 19.96 -29.70 35.98
CA LYS A 3 19.59 -28.54 36.85
C LYS A 3 20.69 -27.43 36.72
N ILE A 4 20.36 -26.19 36.30
CA ILE A 4 21.11 -24.91 36.55
C ILE A 4 22.56 -24.91 35.89
N LEU A 5 23.41 -23.87 35.70
CA LEU A 5 23.47 -22.37 35.80
C LEU A 5 23.56 -21.75 34.37
N LYS A 6 23.46 -20.44 34.07
CA LYS A 6 23.43 -19.11 34.76
C LYS A 6 24.78 -18.35 34.91
N LYS A 7 24.73 -17.01 34.65
CA LYS A 7 25.81 -15.98 34.56
C LYS A 7 26.57 -15.97 33.21
N GLY A 8 26.89 -14.84 32.55
CA GLY A 8 26.40 -13.46 32.68
C GLY A 8 27.37 -12.44 33.32
N LEU A 9 27.73 -11.38 32.58
CA LEU A 9 28.29 -10.11 33.09
C LEU A 9 28.03 -8.95 32.09
N SER A 10 27.93 -7.72 32.58
CA SER A 10 27.62 -6.50 31.80
C SER A 10 28.85 -5.62 31.54
N VAL A 11 28.78 -4.76 30.52
CA VAL A 11 29.49 -3.47 30.46
C VAL A 11 28.50 -2.38 30.03
N PHE A 12 28.55 -1.24 30.71
CA PHE A 12 27.76 -0.03 30.39
C PHE A 12 28.54 0.88 29.43
N LEU A 13 27.83 1.60 28.55
CA LEU A 13 28.18 2.99 28.26
C LEU A 13 26.92 3.81 27.95
N ILE A 14 26.85 5.01 28.51
CA ILE A 14 25.80 6.03 28.31
C ILE A 14 26.49 7.24 27.66
N ILE A 15 25.82 7.97 26.75
CA ILE A 15 25.81 9.45 26.72
C ILE A 15 24.79 10.03 25.72
N LEU A 16 23.89 10.84 26.27
CA LEU A 16 23.11 11.99 25.74
C LEU A 16 22.69 12.06 24.25
N ILE A 17 21.39 11.87 24.03
CA ILE A 17 20.40 12.92 23.65
C ILE A 17 20.89 14.08 22.75
N SER A 18 20.26 14.21 21.57
CA SER A 18 19.79 15.52 21.07
C SER A 18 18.48 15.35 20.28
N THR A 19 17.39 15.93 20.76
CA THR A 19 16.09 15.93 20.08
C THR A 19 16.03 17.03 19.02
N PHE A 20 15.48 16.72 17.83
CA PHE A 20 14.81 17.72 17.01
C PHE A 20 13.48 17.16 16.49
N VAL A 21 12.42 17.93 16.70
CA VAL A 21 11.07 17.67 16.17
C VAL A 21 10.83 18.69 15.07
N PHE A 22 10.37 18.23 13.91
CA PHE A 22 9.62 19.06 12.97
C PHE A 22 8.37 18.31 12.50
N TYR A 23 7.32 19.08 12.24
CA TYR A 23 5.95 18.62 12.04
C TYR A 23 5.56 18.63 10.55
N ALA A 24 4.35 18.12 10.29
CA ALA A 24 3.48 18.47 9.16
C ALA A 24 3.71 17.76 7.79
N THR A 25 3.10 16.58 7.71
CA THR A 25 2.13 16.15 6.65
C THR A 25 2.62 15.82 5.23
N PRO A 26 1.94 14.87 4.54
CA PRO A 26 2.35 14.36 3.23
C PRO A 26 1.63 15.04 2.05
N LEU A 27 2.19 14.88 0.85
CA LEU A 27 1.40 14.81 -0.38
C LEU A 27 1.61 13.44 -1.04
N SER A 28 0.52 12.84 -1.53
CA SER A 28 0.56 11.62 -2.32
C SER A 28 0.87 11.93 -3.78
N THR A 29 1.70 11.11 -4.41
CA THR A 29 1.51 10.75 -5.83
C THR A 29 1.93 9.30 -6.04
N TYR A 30 1.11 8.58 -6.80
CA TYR A 30 1.35 7.21 -7.26
C TYR A 30 2.20 7.24 -8.54
N ILE A 31 2.39 6.08 -9.19
CA ILE A 31 3.25 5.83 -10.38
C ILE A 31 4.74 5.72 -9.97
N GLY A 32 5.51 4.71 -10.39
CA GLY A 32 5.20 3.56 -11.24
C GLY A 32 6.44 3.15 -12.05
N ASP A 33 6.97 1.95 -11.83
CA ASP A 33 8.31 1.57 -12.30
C ASP A 33 8.39 1.27 -13.81
N ALA A 34 9.23 2.03 -14.54
CA ALA A 34 9.74 1.69 -15.86
C ALA A 34 11.11 2.37 -16.11
N PRO A 35 12.22 1.64 -16.32
CA PRO A 35 13.57 2.23 -16.26
C PRO A 35 14.21 2.51 -17.63
N TYR A 36 14.18 3.75 -18.12
CA TYR A 36 15.02 4.21 -19.24
C TYR A 36 15.57 5.64 -19.04
N GLY A 37 16.72 5.74 -18.36
CA GLY A 37 17.40 7.02 -18.11
C GLY A 37 18.40 7.40 -19.21
N VAL A 38 18.01 8.26 -20.14
CA VAL A 38 18.95 8.92 -21.08
C VAL A 38 19.40 10.26 -20.48
N VAL A 39 20.65 10.34 -20.02
CA VAL A 39 21.20 11.58 -19.44
C VAL A 39 21.88 12.42 -20.52
N VAL A 40 21.21 13.50 -20.94
CA VAL A 40 21.80 14.54 -21.79
C VAL A 40 22.49 15.57 -20.89
N GLY A 41 23.83 15.54 -20.84
CA GLY A 41 24.66 16.50 -20.10
C GLY A 41 25.41 17.46 -21.02
N GLY A 42 24.87 18.66 -21.24
CA GLY A 42 25.53 19.70 -22.04
C GLY A 42 26.58 20.47 -21.24
N SER A 43 27.80 20.60 -21.77
CA SER A 43 28.90 21.36 -21.14
C SER A 43 29.12 22.71 -21.83
N VAL A 44 28.81 23.82 -21.17
CA VAL A 44 29.24 25.16 -21.60
C VAL A 44 30.73 25.32 -21.24
N GLY A 45 31.57 25.67 -22.22
CA GLY A 45 33.03 25.69 -22.04
C GLY A 45 33.60 27.01 -21.52
N SER A 46 34.74 26.95 -20.82
CA SER A 46 35.63 28.10 -20.59
C SER A 46 37.08 27.69 -20.29
N ILE A 47 37.94 27.89 -21.30
CA ILE A 47 39.28 28.52 -21.24
C ILE A 47 40.35 27.98 -20.25
N ALA A 48 41.45 27.48 -20.84
CA ALA A 48 42.85 27.44 -20.37
C ALA A 48 43.30 26.54 -19.18
N GLY A 49 44.23 25.62 -19.46
CA GLY A 49 45.41 25.35 -18.62
C GLY A 49 46.59 26.22 -19.08
N PHE A 50 47.71 26.38 -18.38
CA PHE A 50 48.48 25.51 -17.46
C PHE A 50 49.36 26.40 -16.53
N PRO A 51 50.20 25.88 -15.57
CA PRO A 51 50.41 24.48 -15.14
C PRO A 51 50.38 24.23 -13.61
N GLY A 52 50.24 22.95 -13.21
CA GLY A 52 51.10 22.37 -12.16
C GLY A 52 50.47 21.80 -10.88
N VAL A 53 51.18 20.82 -10.31
CA VAL A 53 51.16 20.31 -8.91
C VAL A 53 49.95 19.48 -8.43
N MET A 54 50.14 18.15 -8.46
CA MET A 54 49.95 17.14 -7.38
C MET A 54 48.66 17.05 -6.50
N ILE A 55 48.48 15.85 -5.93
CA ILE A 55 47.46 15.44 -4.92
C ILE A 55 46.06 15.18 -5.53
N GLY A 56 45.38 14.06 -5.26
CA GLY A 56 45.82 12.84 -4.56
C GLY A 56 44.67 11.90 -4.16
N GLY A 57 44.90 10.58 -4.26
CA GLY A 57 44.00 9.50 -3.80
C GLY A 57 42.67 9.34 -4.56
N THR A 58 41.87 8.30 -4.34
CA THR A 58 42.17 6.91 -3.89
C THR A 58 40.89 6.07 -4.02
N LEU A 59 40.99 4.91 -4.69
CA LEU A 59 40.13 3.71 -4.51
C LEU A 59 38.62 3.86 -4.81
N GLY A 60 37.89 2.78 -5.09
CA GLY A 60 38.29 1.37 -5.18
C GLY A 60 37.45 0.59 -6.19
N TYR A 61 37.98 -0.54 -6.66
CA TYR A 61 37.35 -1.39 -7.67
C TYR A 61 37.06 -2.75 -7.04
N PHE A 62 35.78 -3.12 -6.93
CA PHE A 62 35.36 -4.44 -6.44
C PHE A 62 34.98 -5.33 -7.62
N VAL A 63 35.72 -6.43 -7.79
CA VAL A 63 35.37 -7.53 -8.70
C VAL A 63 35.36 -8.81 -7.90
N PHE A 64 34.21 -9.51 -7.88
CA PHE A 64 34.12 -10.87 -7.39
C PHE A 64 34.40 -11.84 -8.53
N SER A 65 35.49 -12.60 -8.43
CA SER A 65 35.59 -13.90 -9.09
C SER A 65 36.54 -14.83 -8.35
N SER A 66 36.14 -16.10 -8.30
CA SER A 66 36.93 -17.26 -7.87
C SER A 66 36.85 -18.30 -9.01
N GLU A 67 37.79 -19.21 -9.23
CA GLU A 67 38.92 -19.68 -8.43
C GLU A 67 40.23 -19.84 -9.24
N ARG A 68 41.38 -19.79 -8.53
CA ARG A 68 42.62 -20.58 -8.74
C ARG A 68 43.14 -20.85 -10.17
N VAL A 69 44.18 -20.11 -10.58
CA VAL A 69 45.44 -20.69 -11.10
C VAL A 69 46.61 -19.92 -10.47
N ASN A 70 47.79 -20.54 -10.36
CA ASN A 70 48.91 -20.03 -9.56
C ASN A 70 50.18 -19.72 -10.39
N ALA A 71 50.99 -18.81 -9.85
CA ALA A 71 52.44 -18.65 -10.08
C ALA A 71 53.01 -18.04 -11.39
N ILE A 72 53.56 -16.81 -11.22
CA ILE A 72 54.92 -16.36 -11.62
C ILE A 72 55.12 -15.73 -13.04
N ALA A 73 55.98 -14.72 -13.05
CA ALA A 73 56.37 -13.81 -14.15
C ALA A 73 57.75 -14.26 -14.76
N PRO A 74 58.45 -13.55 -15.70
CA PRO A 74 58.32 -12.13 -16.03
C PRO A 74 58.44 -11.70 -17.52
N ILE A 75 58.21 -10.39 -17.70
CA ILE A 75 58.85 -9.47 -18.66
C ILE A 75 60.15 -10.03 -19.29
N VAL A 76 60.19 -10.28 -20.61
CA VAL A 76 61.14 -9.72 -21.64
C VAL A 76 60.72 -10.24 -23.05
N ILE A 77 59.69 -9.65 -23.69
CA ILE A 77 59.56 -9.62 -25.18
C ILE A 77 58.93 -8.29 -25.60
N ALA A 78 59.54 -7.16 -25.21
CA ALA A 78 59.04 -5.81 -25.50
C ALA A 78 59.96 -4.98 -26.42
N MET A 79 61.00 -5.59 -27.02
CA MET A 79 62.08 -4.87 -27.70
C MET A 79 62.48 -5.40 -29.10
N ILE A 80 61.81 -6.41 -29.65
CA ILE A 80 62.20 -7.05 -30.94
C ILE A 80 61.17 -6.87 -32.07
N VAL A 81 59.92 -6.47 -31.77
CA VAL A 81 58.91 -6.09 -32.79
C VAL A 81 58.67 -4.56 -32.82
N GLY A 82 59.66 -3.78 -32.37
CA GLY A 82 59.62 -2.31 -32.39
C GLY A 82 60.15 -1.65 -33.68
N GLY A 83 60.58 -2.43 -34.67
CA GLY A 83 61.36 -1.93 -35.81
C GLY A 83 60.72 -2.02 -37.21
N VAL A 84 59.53 -2.61 -37.36
CA VAL A 84 58.96 -2.92 -38.69
C VAL A 84 57.51 -2.42 -38.90
N ILE A 85 56.82 -1.95 -37.85
CA ILE A 85 55.52 -1.27 -37.96
C ILE A 85 55.66 0.19 -37.48
N GLY A 86 56.62 0.90 -38.07
CA GLY A 86 56.85 2.33 -37.89
C GLY A 86 56.05 3.17 -38.89
N GLY A 87 54.72 2.98 -38.96
CA GLY A 87 53.87 3.64 -39.95
C GLY A 87 52.40 3.50 -39.60
N THR A 88 51.80 4.58 -39.07
CA THR A 88 50.60 4.57 -38.22
C THR A 88 50.84 3.78 -36.91
N ILE A 89 50.34 4.19 -35.74
CA ILE A 89 49.25 5.12 -35.43
C ILE A 89 49.78 6.37 -34.71
N GLY A 90 49.86 7.49 -35.42
CA GLY A 90 49.87 8.81 -34.80
C GLY A 90 48.44 9.19 -34.47
N GLY A 91 48.02 8.99 -33.22
CA GLY A 91 46.63 9.21 -32.78
C GLY A 91 46.24 10.70 -32.78
N PHE A 92 45.84 11.22 -33.95
CA PHE A 92 45.19 12.52 -34.03
C PHE A 92 43.92 12.52 -33.16
N LYS A 93 43.79 13.50 -32.26
CA LYS A 93 42.50 13.80 -31.64
C LYS A 93 41.55 14.29 -32.73
N ALA A 94 40.65 13.42 -33.16
CA ALA A 94 39.52 13.83 -33.97
C ALA A 94 38.63 14.78 -33.13
N SER A 95 38.73 16.08 -33.42
CA SER A 95 37.50 16.90 -33.44
C SER A 95 36.51 16.19 -34.37
N GLY A 96 35.22 16.16 -34.01
CA GLY A 96 34.23 15.22 -34.53
C GLY A 96 33.88 15.33 -36.02
N GLY A 97 34.85 15.06 -36.91
CA GLY A 97 34.67 14.93 -38.35
C GLY A 97 34.29 13.49 -38.68
N THR A 98 33.14 13.33 -39.31
CA THR A 98 32.74 12.07 -39.96
C THR A 98 33.67 11.79 -41.15
N CYS A 99 34.01 10.52 -41.36
CA CYS A 99 34.68 10.08 -42.58
C CYS A 99 33.66 10.05 -43.74
N ASN A 100 33.33 11.23 -44.25
CA ASN A 100 32.49 11.37 -45.43
C ASN A 100 33.25 10.88 -46.68
N VAL A 101 32.53 10.35 -47.67
CA VAL A 101 33.11 10.11 -49.00
C VAL A 101 33.58 11.46 -49.57
N TYR A 102 34.76 11.49 -50.17
CA TYR A 102 35.34 12.73 -50.68
C TYR A 102 34.69 13.12 -52.02
N THR A 103 33.86 14.16 -51.99
CA THR A 103 33.39 14.85 -53.20
C THR A 103 34.36 15.97 -53.56
N ALA A 104 34.79 16.05 -54.82
CA ALA A 104 35.57 17.18 -55.32
C ALA A 104 34.75 18.49 -55.21
N PRO A 105 35.37 19.63 -54.87
CA PRO A 105 34.68 20.91 -54.77
C PRO A 105 34.20 21.42 -56.13
N GLU A 106 33.19 22.28 -56.15
CA GLU A 106 32.65 22.88 -57.38
C GLU A 106 33.66 23.86 -58.03
N GLY A 107 33.66 23.90 -59.37
CA GLY A 107 34.63 24.66 -60.16
C GLY A 107 35.99 23.96 -60.33
N GLY A 108 36.97 24.67 -60.91
CA GLY A 108 38.35 24.20 -61.10
C GLY A 108 39.43 25.15 -60.58
N VAL A 109 39.09 26.05 -59.65
CA VAL A 109 39.96 27.12 -59.10
C VAL A 109 41.23 26.59 -58.41
N ARG A 110 41.38 25.26 -58.28
CA ARG A 110 42.51 24.57 -57.65
C ARG A 110 43.21 23.53 -58.54
N CYS A 111 42.85 23.38 -59.82
CA CYS A 111 43.47 22.37 -60.70
C CYS A 111 45.00 22.55 -60.77
N ASP A 112 45.49 23.80 -60.78
CA ASP A 112 46.92 24.12 -60.79
C ASP A 112 47.69 23.63 -59.56
N LEU A 113 47.05 23.30 -58.44
CA LEU A 113 47.72 22.68 -57.30
C LEU A 113 48.28 21.28 -57.63
N CYS A 114 47.75 20.61 -58.66
CA CYS A 114 48.32 19.37 -59.17
C CYS A 114 49.65 19.59 -59.91
N ASN A 115 49.85 20.78 -60.48
CA ASN A 115 50.96 21.10 -61.38
C ASN A 115 52.23 21.52 -60.62
N ASP A 116 52.17 21.67 -59.29
CA ASP A 116 53.26 22.16 -58.46
C ASP A 116 54.26 21.04 -58.08
N LYS A 117 55.55 21.39 -58.06
CA LYS A 117 56.68 20.44 -58.26
C LYS A 117 56.99 19.43 -57.13
N LEU A 118 56.07 19.19 -56.20
CA LEU A 118 56.28 18.31 -55.03
C LEU A 118 55.71 16.89 -55.17
N MET A 119 54.78 16.65 -56.10
CA MET A 119 54.36 15.32 -56.53
C MET A 119 54.06 15.30 -58.04
N PRO A 120 54.22 14.15 -58.73
CA PRO A 120 53.75 14.02 -60.10
C PRO A 120 52.21 14.06 -60.14
N CYS A 121 51.64 14.96 -60.92
CA CYS A 121 50.19 15.02 -61.11
C CYS A 121 49.66 13.69 -61.68
N SER A 122 48.56 13.20 -61.10
CA SER A 122 47.84 12.00 -61.55
C SER A 122 46.38 12.34 -61.80
N ALA A 123 45.70 11.52 -62.61
CA ALA A 123 44.27 11.70 -62.90
C ALA A 123 43.43 11.84 -61.62
N TYR A 124 43.59 10.90 -60.69
CA TYR A 124 42.89 10.93 -59.39
C TYR A 124 43.19 12.18 -58.56
N TYR A 125 44.45 12.66 -58.51
CA TYR A 125 44.77 13.87 -57.76
C TYR A 125 44.20 15.12 -58.43
N CYS A 126 44.27 15.20 -59.77
CA CYS A 126 43.67 16.28 -60.55
C CYS A 126 42.15 16.36 -60.36
N GLU A 127 41.45 15.26 -60.62
CA GLU A 127 39.99 15.16 -60.57
C GLU A 127 39.43 15.27 -59.14
N SER A 128 40.28 15.14 -58.11
CA SER A 128 39.95 15.46 -56.72
C SER A 128 39.97 16.96 -56.41
N LEU A 129 40.74 17.78 -57.13
CA LEU A 129 40.96 19.19 -56.79
C LEU A 129 39.78 20.11 -57.14
N GLY A 130 38.90 19.67 -58.03
CA GLY A 130 37.70 20.39 -58.46
C GLY A 130 36.92 19.63 -59.54
N GLN A 131 35.62 19.88 -59.66
CA GLN A 131 34.75 19.18 -60.62
C GLN A 131 35.06 19.53 -62.09
N ASP A 132 35.59 20.73 -62.37
CA ASP A 132 36.10 21.13 -63.69
C ASP A 132 37.54 20.66 -63.97
N CYS A 133 38.19 19.93 -63.05
CA CYS A 133 39.61 19.58 -63.19
C CYS A 133 39.82 18.35 -64.09
N GLN A 134 40.43 18.57 -65.27
CA GLN A 134 40.74 17.51 -66.24
C GLN A 134 42.25 17.23 -66.36
N TYR A 135 42.61 15.94 -66.35
CA TYR A 135 44.00 15.50 -66.43
C TYR A 135 44.47 15.26 -67.88
N LEU A 136 45.39 16.08 -68.35
CA LEU A 136 46.06 15.93 -69.65
C LEU A 136 47.15 14.85 -69.57
N LYS A 137 46.76 13.60 -69.81
CA LYS A 137 47.64 12.41 -69.76
C LYS A 137 48.93 12.51 -70.60
N GLN A 138 48.95 13.33 -71.66
CA GLN A 138 50.14 13.57 -72.48
C GLN A 138 51.11 14.59 -71.88
N GLU A 139 50.60 15.59 -71.14
CA GLU A 139 51.42 16.64 -70.51
C GLU A 139 51.72 16.38 -69.04
N GLN A 140 51.05 15.40 -68.41
CA GLN A 140 51.06 15.13 -66.98
C GLN A 140 50.67 16.36 -66.14
N LYS A 141 49.68 17.12 -66.62
CA LYS A 141 49.12 18.31 -65.97
C LYS A 141 47.64 18.17 -65.71
N CYS A 142 47.16 18.93 -64.75
CA CYS A 142 45.75 19.22 -64.53
C CYS A 142 45.41 20.59 -65.10
N ILE A 143 44.22 20.76 -65.68
CA ILE A 143 43.71 22.06 -66.15
C ILE A 143 42.26 22.25 -65.71
N GLU A 144 41.85 23.51 -65.52
CA GLU A 144 40.44 23.89 -65.35
C GLU A 144 39.76 23.89 -66.73
N VAL A 145 38.82 22.97 -66.93
CA VAL A 145 37.98 22.87 -68.13
C VAL A 145 36.53 23.10 -67.70
N LYS A 146 36.13 24.37 -67.69
CA LYS A 146 34.75 24.75 -67.36
C LYS A 146 33.80 24.19 -68.39
N SER A 147 32.77 23.52 -67.92
CA SER A 147 31.61 23.24 -68.75
C SER A 147 30.92 24.56 -69.13
N ASP A 148 30.46 24.67 -70.39
CA ASP A 148 29.48 25.69 -70.80
C ASP A 148 28.05 25.13 -70.78
N ASP A 149 27.84 24.00 -70.11
CA ASP A 149 26.52 23.41 -69.95
C ASP A 149 25.67 24.18 -68.94
N ARG A 150 24.39 24.30 -69.29
CA ARG A 150 23.35 25.09 -68.62
C ARG A 150 22.03 24.30 -68.59
N SER A 151 22.06 23.06 -69.07
CA SER A 151 21.04 22.04 -68.86
C SER A 151 21.05 21.66 -67.39
N ALA A 152 19.93 21.17 -66.87
CA ALA A 152 19.93 20.41 -65.63
C ALA A 152 19.61 18.95 -65.98
N PRO A 153 20.24 17.97 -65.31
CA PRO A 153 20.20 16.58 -65.75
C PRO A 153 18.79 15.99 -65.75
N ILE A 154 18.50 15.15 -66.74
CA ILE A 154 17.19 14.54 -66.96
C ILE A 154 17.30 13.01 -66.87
N VAL A 155 16.42 12.41 -66.09
CA VAL A 155 16.28 10.94 -66.04
C VAL A 155 15.57 10.48 -67.33
N GLU A 156 16.32 9.88 -68.25
CA GLU A 156 15.80 9.33 -69.50
C GLU A 156 15.02 8.02 -69.28
N ARG A 157 15.42 7.22 -68.29
CA ARG A 157 14.86 5.88 -68.05
C ARG A 157 14.90 5.49 -66.58
N CYS A 158 13.87 4.75 -66.16
CA CYS A 158 13.86 4.02 -64.89
C CYS A 158 13.69 2.52 -65.15
N GLN A 159 14.30 1.66 -64.32
CA GLN A 159 14.05 0.21 -64.29
C GLN A 159 14.04 -0.29 -62.84
N ALA A 160 13.05 -1.09 -62.45
CA ALA A 160 12.98 -1.70 -61.13
C ALA A 160 13.30 -3.20 -61.19
N ILE A 161 14.16 -3.67 -60.27
CA ILE A 161 14.73 -5.03 -60.26
C ILE A 161 14.74 -5.55 -58.83
N ASP A 162 14.25 -6.77 -58.61
CA ASP A 162 14.49 -7.52 -57.37
C ASP A 162 15.90 -8.15 -57.43
N LEU A 163 16.82 -7.74 -56.55
CA LEU A 163 18.19 -8.26 -56.57
C LEU A 163 18.31 -9.72 -56.09
N GLY A 164 17.34 -10.22 -55.32
CA GLY A 164 17.31 -11.59 -54.83
C GLY A 164 16.83 -12.58 -55.90
N THR A 165 15.72 -12.25 -56.59
CA THR A 165 15.18 -13.11 -57.66
C THR A 165 15.72 -12.80 -59.04
N LYS A 166 16.34 -11.63 -59.24
CA LYS A 166 16.71 -11.03 -60.54
C LYS A 166 15.52 -10.76 -61.47
N GLY A 167 14.30 -10.80 -60.94
CA GLY A 167 13.10 -10.39 -61.66
C GLY A 167 13.12 -8.88 -61.94
N LYS A 168 12.66 -8.48 -63.12
CA LYS A 168 12.31 -7.10 -63.42
C LYS A 168 10.84 -6.87 -63.10
N TYR A 169 10.53 -5.71 -62.55
CA TYR A 169 9.15 -5.22 -62.45
C TYR A 169 8.81 -4.37 -63.67
N ASP A 170 7.54 -4.38 -64.07
CA ASP A 170 7.01 -3.36 -64.98
C ASP A 170 6.99 -2.00 -64.28
N VAL A 171 7.21 -0.93 -65.05
CA VAL A 171 7.39 0.43 -64.53
C VAL A 171 6.60 1.43 -65.37
N GLU A 172 5.75 2.21 -64.70
CA GLU A 172 5.18 3.45 -65.22
C GLU A 172 6.22 4.57 -65.08
N SER A 173 7.05 4.75 -66.11
CA SER A 173 8.11 5.77 -66.14
C SER A 173 7.67 7.05 -66.85
N SER A 174 7.99 8.20 -66.26
CA SER A 174 7.85 9.53 -66.85
C SER A 174 9.07 10.39 -66.54
N ASN A 175 9.23 11.54 -67.20
CA ASN A 175 10.28 12.53 -66.90
C ASN A 175 10.14 13.16 -65.50
N GLN A 176 9.03 12.91 -64.78
CA GLN A 176 8.77 13.43 -63.43
C GLN A 176 8.87 12.36 -62.34
N GLY A 177 8.96 11.07 -62.71
CA GLY A 177 9.06 9.99 -61.74
C GLY A 177 8.78 8.60 -62.30
N CYS A 178 9.01 7.62 -61.42
CA CYS A 178 9.01 6.20 -61.70
C CYS A 178 8.12 5.47 -60.70
N LYS A 179 7.05 4.83 -61.19
CA LYS A 179 6.14 4.02 -60.37
C LYS A 179 6.25 2.54 -60.75
N VAL A 180 6.59 1.70 -59.77
CA VAL A 180 6.67 0.24 -59.92
C VAL A 180 5.25 -0.32 -59.98
N ALA A 181 4.95 -1.13 -61.00
CA ALA A 181 3.66 -1.78 -61.15
C ALA A 181 3.60 -3.09 -60.34
N GLY A 182 2.45 -3.34 -59.70
CA GLY A 182 2.25 -4.48 -58.81
C GLY A 182 2.71 -4.21 -57.37
N GLU A 183 2.98 -5.28 -56.62
CA GLU A 183 3.36 -5.21 -55.21
C GLU A 183 4.70 -5.90 -54.96
N VAL A 184 5.57 -5.25 -54.18
CA VAL A 184 6.94 -5.71 -53.91
C VAL A 184 6.96 -6.54 -52.61
N PRO A 185 7.51 -7.77 -52.60
CA PRO A 185 7.53 -8.63 -51.40
C PRO A 185 8.33 -8.03 -50.23
N THR A 186 7.83 -8.18 -49.00
CA THR A 186 8.43 -7.64 -47.77
C THR A 186 9.79 -8.22 -47.36
N PHE A 187 10.32 -9.19 -48.11
CA PHE A 187 11.62 -9.81 -47.86
C PHE A 187 12.61 -9.71 -49.04
N SER A 188 12.30 -8.95 -50.10
CA SER A 188 13.24 -8.71 -51.20
C SER A 188 14.07 -7.44 -50.99
N THR A 189 15.09 -7.26 -51.85
CA THR A 189 15.87 -6.03 -51.95
C THR A 189 15.59 -5.42 -53.32
N LEU A 190 14.85 -4.31 -53.33
CA LEU A 190 14.44 -3.61 -54.54
C LEU A 190 15.56 -2.66 -54.96
N ALA A 191 16.09 -2.85 -56.17
CA ALA A 191 16.99 -1.91 -56.83
C ALA A 191 16.24 -1.17 -57.92
N ILE A 192 16.20 0.15 -57.83
CA ILE A 192 15.61 1.01 -58.86
C ILE A 192 16.76 1.74 -59.53
N LYS A 193 17.02 1.40 -60.79
CA LYS A 193 18.06 1.99 -61.62
C LYS A 193 17.49 3.18 -62.39
N PHE A 194 18.24 4.27 -62.45
CA PHE A 194 17.94 5.45 -63.27
C PHE A 194 19.09 5.68 -64.26
N ASP A 195 18.76 5.91 -65.52
CA ASP A 195 19.70 6.30 -66.57
C ASP A 195 19.50 7.81 -66.85
N LEU A 196 20.57 8.60 -66.88
CA LEU A 196 20.54 10.05 -67.17
C LEU A 196 21.22 10.43 -68.50
N ASP A 197 20.74 11.54 -69.07
CA ASP A 197 21.25 12.17 -70.29
C ASP A 197 22.66 12.76 -70.15
N GLU A 198 23.13 13.01 -68.93
CA GLU A 198 24.48 13.47 -68.60
C GLU A 198 25.08 12.85 -67.31
N ILE A 199 26.34 13.20 -66.98
CA ILE A 199 27.07 12.66 -65.82
C ILE A 199 26.75 13.50 -64.58
N SER A 200 26.04 12.91 -63.62
CA SER A 200 25.47 13.57 -62.45
C SER A 200 25.87 12.91 -61.13
N GLN A 201 25.75 13.63 -60.02
CA GLN A 201 25.61 13.07 -58.68
C GLN A 201 24.14 13.17 -58.25
N CYS A 202 23.54 12.06 -57.83
CA CYS A 202 22.15 12.02 -57.37
C CYS A 202 22.00 11.83 -55.86
N LYS A 203 20.91 12.36 -55.31
CA LYS A 203 20.54 12.30 -53.88
C LYS A 203 19.06 12.00 -53.69
N VAL A 204 18.72 11.33 -52.61
CA VAL A 204 17.36 10.89 -52.24
C VAL A 204 16.84 11.58 -50.97
N PHE A 205 15.52 11.77 -50.92
CA PHE A 205 14.76 12.47 -49.88
C PHE A 205 13.46 11.72 -49.55
N SER A 206 13.00 11.80 -48.30
CA SER A 206 11.70 11.27 -47.85
C SER A 206 10.49 12.14 -48.24
N THR A 207 10.73 13.41 -48.56
CA THR A 207 9.70 14.42 -48.86
C THR A 207 10.17 15.35 -49.98
N PRO A 208 9.26 15.86 -50.84
CA PRO A 208 9.63 16.64 -52.01
C PRO A 208 10.02 18.09 -51.66
N GLY A 209 10.55 18.82 -52.65
CA GLY A 209 10.79 20.26 -52.56
C GLY A 209 12.03 20.67 -51.76
N LYS A 210 12.90 19.72 -51.43
CA LYS A 210 14.14 19.98 -50.67
C LYS A 210 15.25 20.57 -51.56
N SER A 211 16.25 21.19 -50.94
CA SER A 211 17.49 21.58 -51.63
C SER A 211 18.41 20.38 -51.80
N PHE A 212 19.18 20.34 -52.90
CA PHE A 212 20.11 19.25 -53.19
C PHE A 212 21.06 18.96 -52.02
N ASP A 213 21.56 19.98 -51.34
CA ASP A 213 22.53 19.83 -50.25
C ASP A 213 22.02 18.95 -49.09
N SER A 214 20.72 19.05 -48.78
CA SER A 214 20.07 18.34 -47.66
C SER A 214 19.75 16.86 -47.91
N GLY A 215 20.02 16.33 -49.11
CA GLY A 215 19.68 14.95 -49.50
C GLY A 215 20.75 13.92 -49.14
N THR A 216 20.32 12.66 -49.00
CA THR A 216 21.24 11.52 -48.79
C THR A 216 21.83 11.09 -50.13
N LEU A 217 23.15 10.90 -50.22
CA LEU A 217 23.84 10.49 -51.44
C LEU A 217 23.39 9.09 -51.91
N LEU A 218 23.05 8.97 -53.19
CA LEU A 218 22.94 7.69 -53.89
C LEU A 218 24.33 7.21 -54.32
N ASP A 219 24.52 5.88 -54.45
CA ASP A 219 25.74 5.26 -54.98
C ASP A 219 27.06 5.81 -54.38
N ALA A 220 27.09 6.01 -53.07
CA ALA A 220 28.20 6.64 -52.33
C ALA A 220 28.61 8.07 -52.79
N GLY A 221 27.84 8.70 -53.68
CA GLY A 221 28.07 10.04 -54.20
C GLY A 221 28.95 10.11 -55.45
N TYR A 222 29.11 9.02 -56.21
CA TYR A 222 29.81 9.08 -57.49
C TYR A 222 29.09 9.97 -58.51
N PHE A 223 29.86 10.47 -59.48
CA PHE A 223 29.36 11.17 -60.65
C PHE A 223 29.28 10.19 -61.83
N ASP A 224 28.07 9.78 -62.22
CA ASP A 224 27.84 8.79 -63.28
C ASP A 224 26.57 9.13 -64.10
N ARG A 225 26.31 8.38 -65.17
CA ARG A 225 25.03 8.36 -65.91
C ARG A 225 24.06 7.32 -65.36
N GLU A 226 24.56 6.32 -64.65
CA GLU A 226 23.77 5.20 -64.14
C GLU A 226 23.75 5.21 -62.59
N HIS A 227 22.56 5.35 -62.01
CA HIS A 227 22.37 5.38 -60.55
C HIS A 227 21.44 4.29 -60.05
N TYR A 228 21.65 3.81 -58.82
CA TYR A 228 20.85 2.77 -58.17
C TYR A 228 20.34 3.23 -56.80
N PHE A 229 19.02 3.40 -56.67
CA PHE A 229 18.38 3.46 -55.36
C PHE A 229 18.12 2.04 -54.87
N LEU A 230 18.85 1.63 -53.83
CA LEU A 230 18.71 0.33 -53.18
C LEU A 230 17.82 0.43 -51.93
N PHE A 231 16.73 -0.34 -51.90
CA PHE A 231 15.79 -0.39 -50.79
C PHE A 231 15.69 -1.82 -50.26
N ASP A 232 16.27 -2.07 -49.08
CA ASP A 232 16.28 -3.38 -48.43
C ASP A 232 15.09 -3.56 -47.49
N ILE A 233 14.02 -4.17 -47.99
CA ILE A 233 12.72 -4.22 -47.31
C ILE A 233 12.77 -5.09 -46.05
N ARG A 234 13.72 -6.05 -46.02
CA ARG A 234 14.04 -6.90 -44.86
C ARG A 234 14.39 -6.11 -43.60
N ASN A 235 14.74 -4.83 -43.74
CA ASN A 235 15.06 -3.95 -42.63
C ASN A 235 14.48 -2.55 -42.87
N ALA A 236 13.14 -2.44 -42.85
CA ALA A 236 12.35 -1.21 -43.00
C ALA A 236 12.55 -0.14 -41.88
N SER A 237 13.71 -0.16 -41.23
CA SER A 237 14.22 0.84 -40.28
C SER A 237 15.18 1.85 -40.92
N LEU A 238 15.48 1.71 -42.23
CA LEU A 238 16.26 2.66 -43.03
C LEU A 238 15.56 4.03 -43.13
N GLN A 239 16.12 5.03 -42.44
CA GLN A 239 15.49 6.33 -42.17
C GLN A 239 15.31 7.26 -43.40
N THR A 240 15.70 6.83 -44.60
CA THR A 240 15.76 7.68 -45.81
C THR A 240 14.40 7.88 -46.49
N ILE A 241 13.44 7.00 -46.24
CA ILE A 241 12.02 7.16 -46.58
C ILE A 241 11.24 6.99 -45.28
N GLU A 242 10.35 7.93 -44.95
CA GLU A 242 9.56 7.82 -43.72
C GLU A 242 8.46 6.76 -43.87
N ARG A 243 8.55 5.72 -43.03
CA ARG A 243 7.46 4.80 -42.68
C ARG A 243 6.78 4.08 -43.85
N CYS A 244 7.56 3.38 -44.67
CA CYS A 244 7.04 2.21 -45.37
C CYS A 244 6.58 1.14 -44.36
N ARG A 245 5.35 0.62 -44.51
CA ARG A 245 4.85 -0.58 -43.83
C ARG A 245 4.34 -1.58 -44.85
N GLU A 246 4.07 -2.81 -44.42
CA GLU A 246 3.37 -3.78 -45.27
C GLU A 246 1.99 -3.24 -45.67
N GLY A 247 1.56 -3.43 -46.92
CA GLY A 247 0.32 -2.87 -47.46
C GLY A 247 0.40 -1.39 -47.88
N ASP A 248 1.32 -0.60 -47.35
CA ASP A 248 1.44 0.83 -47.65
C ASP A 248 2.09 1.12 -49.01
N SER A 249 1.83 2.33 -49.54
CA SER A 249 2.49 2.90 -50.72
C SER A 249 3.73 3.71 -50.31
N CYS A 250 4.92 3.17 -50.58
CA CYS A 250 6.19 3.85 -50.37
C CYS A 250 6.40 4.97 -51.38
N ASN A 251 6.98 6.09 -50.93
CA ASN A 251 7.34 7.23 -51.76
C ASN A 251 8.76 7.71 -51.43
N GLY A 252 9.61 7.86 -52.45
CA GLY A 252 10.90 8.52 -52.38
C GLY A 252 10.98 9.63 -53.42
N TYR A 253 11.91 10.57 -53.23
CA TYR A 253 12.13 11.69 -54.14
C TYR A 253 13.62 11.81 -54.43
N ILE A 254 13.99 12.04 -55.69
CA ILE A 254 15.39 12.10 -56.13
C ILE A 254 15.66 13.46 -56.79
N LYS A 255 16.83 14.04 -56.52
CA LYS A 255 17.40 15.14 -57.31
C LYS A 255 18.84 14.82 -57.68
N CYS A 256 19.21 15.21 -58.88
CA CYS A 256 20.56 15.11 -59.40
C CYS A 256 21.15 16.50 -59.65
N LYS A 257 22.48 16.57 -59.62
CA LYS A 257 23.29 17.74 -59.94
C LYS A 257 24.40 17.31 -60.89
N ASP A 258 24.61 18.04 -61.98
CA ASP A 258 25.71 17.79 -62.91
C ASP A 258 27.07 18.23 -62.33
N LYS A 259 28.13 18.19 -63.15
CA LYS A 259 29.45 18.73 -62.78
C LYS A 259 29.58 20.26 -62.95
N ALA A 260 28.71 20.90 -63.74
CA ALA A 260 28.78 22.34 -64.02
C ALA A 260 28.11 23.20 -62.92
N GLY A 261 27.27 22.58 -62.08
CA GLY A 261 26.55 23.21 -60.97
C GLY A 261 25.02 23.19 -61.12
N ASN A 262 24.49 22.71 -62.23
CA ASN A 262 23.06 22.71 -62.55
C ASN A 262 22.32 21.59 -61.80
N VAL A 263 21.18 21.93 -61.19
CA VAL A 263 20.39 21.04 -60.33
C VAL A 263 19.00 20.82 -60.93
N MET A 264 18.49 19.58 -60.85
CA MET A 264 17.11 19.26 -61.24
C MET A 264 16.09 20.22 -60.61
N GLY A 265 15.36 20.95 -61.47
CA GLY A 265 14.37 21.94 -61.03
C GLY A 265 13.14 21.35 -60.32
N ALA A 266 12.86 20.07 -60.54
CA ALA A 266 11.80 19.31 -59.88
C ALA A 266 12.35 18.00 -59.30
N ASP A 267 11.73 17.51 -58.24
CA ASP A 267 11.99 16.18 -57.67
C ASP A 267 11.51 15.08 -58.64
N TYR A 268 12.35 14.09 -58.92
CA TYR A 268 11.96 12.86 -59.61
C TYR A 268 11.37 11.90 -58.58
N PHE A 269 10.06 11.63 -58.63
CA PHE A 269 9.40 10.77 -57.63
C PHE A 269 9.67 9.28 -57.91
N VAL A 270 9.62 8.48 -56.85
CA VAL A 270 9.76 7.02 -56.87
C VAL A 270 8.63 6.44 -56.04
N ASN A 271 7.78 5.59 -56.62
CA ASN A 271 6.63 4.99 -55.94
C ASN A 271 6.56 3.47 -56.12
N PHE A 272 6.24 2.74 -55.04
CA PHE A 272 5.96 1.30 -55.08
C PHE A 272 5.06 0.90 -53.89
N LYS A 273 4.25 -0.15 -54.02
CA LYS A 273 3.46 -0.70 -52.91
C LYS A 273 4.15 -1.92 -52.32
N LEU A 274 4.19 -2.04 -50.99
CA LEU A 274 4.64 -3.26 -50.32
C LEU A 274 3.51 -4.29 -50.22
N LYS A 275 3.82 -5.54 -50.57
CA LYS A 275 2.91 -6.67 -50.42
C LYS A 275 2.86 -7.13 -48.97
N GLU A 276 1.67 -7.36 -48.43
CA GLU A 276 1.47 -7.96 -47.11
C GLU A 276 2.12 -9.36 -47.02
N ALA A 277 2.85 -9.62 -45.92
CA ALA A 277 3.32 -10.95 -45.61
C ALA A 277 2.14 -11.88 -45.27
N PRO A 278 2.14 -13.16 -45.69
CA PRO A 278 1.14 -14.11 -45.20
C PRO A 278 1.30 -14.28 -43.69
N ASP A 279 0.24 -14.06 -42.91
CA ASP A 279 0.35 -14.24 -41.46
C ASP A 279 0.61 -15.71 -41.10
N ILE A 280 1.55 -15.90 -40.17
CA ILE A 280 2.00 -17.17 -39.62
C ILE A 280 2.10 -17.12 -38.08
N SER A 281 1.75 -15.98 -37.48
CA SER A 281 1.52 -15.88 -36.05
C SER A 281 0.23 -16.63 -35.69
N LYS A 282 0.03 -16.87 -34.39
CA LYS A 282 -1.14 -17.57 -33.86
C LYS A 282 -1.75 -16.68 -32.78
N PRO A 283 -3.08 -16.67 -32.62
CA PRO A 283 -3.72 -15.87 -31.58
C PRO A 283 -3.17 -16.20 -30.20
N LEU A 284 -2.92 -15.17 -29.39
CA LEU A 284 -2.46 -15.29 -28.02
C LEU A 284 -3.51 -14.73 -27.07
N ILE A 285 -3.95 -15.51 -26.09
CA ILE A 285 -4.77 -14.97 -24.98
C ILE A 285 -3.86 -14.10 -24.12
N VAL A 286 -4.16 -12.80 -24.08
CA VAL A 286 -3.36 -11.75 -23.41
C VAL A 286 -3.81 -11.59 -21.95
N SER A 287 -5.11 -11.59 -21.71
CA SER A 287 -5.70 -11.45 -20.38
C SER A 287 -7.10 -12.07 -20.30
N THR A 288 -7.57 -12.34 -19.08
CA THR A 288 -8.87 -12.95 -18.78
C THR A 288 -9.61 -12.09 -17.74
N MET A 289 -10.95 -12.13 -17.74
CA MET A 289 -11.82 -11.35 -16.84
C MET A 289 -11.46 -11.52 -15.36
N VAL A 290 -11.07 -12.74 -14.98
CA VAL A 290 -10.46 -13.08 -13.69
C VAL A 290 -9.25 -13.96 -13.94
N ASN A 291 -8.33 -14.05 -12.97
CA ASN A 291 -7.18 -14.95 -13.06
C ASN A 291 -7.62 -16.43 -12.99
N SER A 292 -6.87 -17.31 -13.64
CA SER A 292 -7.04 -18.77 -13.51
C SER A 292 -6.84 -19.19 -12.04
N GLY A 293 -7.77 -19.98 -11.49
CA GLY A 293 -7.82 -20.35 -10.07
C GLY A 293 -8.76 -19.49 -9.21
N ALA A 294 -9.54 -18.58 -9.81
CA ALA A 294 -10.54 -17.79 -9.08
C ALA A 294 -11.63 -18.68 -8.45
N TYR A 295 -12.06 -18.31 -7.24
CA TYR A 295 -13.18 -18.94 -6.53
C TYR A 295 -14.53 -18.49 -7.09
N LEU A 296 -15.52 -19.38 -7.02
CA LEU A 296 -16.93 -19.09 -7.31
C LEU A 296 -17.83 -19.50 -6.13
N PRO A 297 -18.93 -18.75 -5.87
CA PRO A 297 -19.92 -19.14 -4.87
C PRO A 297 -20.49 -20.55 -5.13
N ALA A 298 -20.94 -21.17 -4.06
CA ALA A 298 -21.55 -22.48 -4.10
C ALA A 298 -22.85 -22.48 -4.92
N ASN A 299 -23.11 -23.58 -5.64
CA ASN A 299 -24.27 -23.78 -6.52
C ASN A 299 -24.32 -22.90 -7.78
N VAL A 300 -23.24 -22.16 -8.10
CA VAL A 300 -23.05 -21.54 -9.42
C VAL A 300 -22.75 -22.62 -10.45
N ASN A 301 -23.67 -22.87 -11.38
CA ASN A 301 -23.50 -23.86 -12.47
C ASN A 301 -23.00 -23.23 -13.79
N GLU A 302 -23.20 -21.93 -13.97
CA GLU A 302 -22.69 -21.19 -15.14
C GLU A 302 -22.32 -19.76 -14.78
N VAL A 303 -21.35 -19.18 -15.50
CA VAL A 303 -20.87 -17.80 -15.29
C VAL A 303 -20.55 -17.11 -16.62
N GLU A 304 -20.85 -15.83 -16.72
CA GLU A 304 -20.37 -14.99 -17.82
C GLU A 304 -18.85 -14.80 -17.72
N PHE A 305 -18.16 -14.90 -18.85
CA PHE A 305 -16.70 -14.82 -18.89
C PHE A 305 -16.23 -14.12 -20.17
N PHE A 306 -15.14 -13.37 -20.09
CA PHE A 306 -14.46 -12.83 -21.27
C PHE A 306 -12.94 -12.87 -21.14
N MET A 307 -12.28 -12.78 -22.29
CA MET A 307 -10.82 -12.73 -22.42
C MET A 307 -10.43 -11.82 -23.59
N TYR A 308 -9.23 -11.26 -23.55
CA TYR A 308 -8.65 -10.50 -24.66
C TYR A 308 -7.62 -11.35 -25.40
N VAL A 309 -7.70 -11.33 -26.72
CA VAL A 309 -6.91 -12.20 -27.60
C VAL A 309 -6.20 -11.35 -28.65
N GLY A 310 -4.88 -11.31 -28.59
CA GLY A 310 -4.03 -10.58 -29.52
C GLY A 310 -3.74 -11.40 -30.77
N ASP A 311 -4.03 -10.83 -31.95
CA ASP A 311 -3.68 -11.34 -33.27
C ASP A 311 -3.60 -10.16 -34.27
N LYS A 312 -2.75 -10.22 -35.30
CA LYS A 312 -2.64 -9.11 -36.26
C LYS A 312 -3.78 -9.04 -37.27
N THR A 313 -4.38 -10.17 -37.61
CA THR A 313 -5.51 -10.26 -38.55
C THR A 313 -6.86 -10.20 -37.84
N GLY A 314 -6.85 -10.26 -36.51
CA GLY A 314 -8.03 -10.38 -35.66
C GLY A 314 -8.45 -11.83 -35.47
N VAL A 315 -9.43 -12.05 -34.60
CA VAL A 315 -9.87 -13.39 -34.20
C VAL A 315 -11.08 -13.80 -35.01
N GLN A 316 -11.00 -14.92 -35.72
CA GLN A 316 -12.16 -15.51 -36.38
C GLN A 316 -13.06 -16.17 -35.35
N GLN A 317 -12.48 -17.01 -34.50
CA GLN A 317 -13.24 -17.80 -33.55
C GLN A 317 -12.38 -18.35 -32.40
N CYS A 318 -12.87 -18.25 -31.17
CA CYS A 318 -12.39 -19.07 -30.04
C CYS A 318 -13.45 -20.09 -29.60
N ARG A 319 -13.00 -21.23 -29.08
CA ARG A 319 -13.84 -22.27 -28.45
C ARG A 319 -13.22 -22.72 -27.13
N TYR A 320 -14.00 -23.42 -26.31
CA TYR A 320 -13.51 -24.12 -25.13
C TYR A 320 -13.90 -25.61 -25.09
N SER A 321 -13.07 -26.37 -24.40
CA SER A 321 -13.32 -27.76 -23.99
C SER A 321 -13.17 -27.88 -22.48
N LYS A 322 -13.73 -28.93 -21.88
CA LYS A 322 -13.72 -29.14 -20.42
C LYS A 322 -12.87 -30.36 -20.06
N ASN A 323 -12.11 -30.24 -18.98
CA ASN A 323 -11.24 -31.25 -18.37
C ASN A 323 -10.08 -31.81 -19.22
N ASN A 324 -10.06 -31.62 -20.55
CA ASN A 324 -9.00 -32.12 -21.44
C ASN A 324 -8.66 -31.06 -22.51
N ASP A 325 -7.37 -30.89 -22.84
CA ASP A 325 -6.98 -30.14 -24.04
C ASP A 325 -7.16 -31.02 -25.28
N ILE A 326 -7.92 -30.52 -26.26
CA ILE A 326 -8.24 -31.20 -27.52
C ILE A 326 -8.08 -30.23 -28.70
N ASN A 327 -8.00 -30.74 -29.93
CA ASN A 327 -7.83 -29.88 -31.09
C ASN A 327 -9.05 -28.97 -31.28
N PHE A 328 -8.85 -27.79 -31.86
CA PHE A 328 -9.90 -26.80 -32.06
C PHE A 328 -11.12 -27.32 -32.84
N GLU A 329 -10.91 -28.19 -33.84
CA GLU A 329 -12.00 -28.82 -34.61
C GLU A 329 -12.82 -29.82 -33.80
N ASP A 330 -12.18 -30.48 -32.80
CA ASP A 330 -12.82 -31.42 -31.89
C ASP A 330 -13.56 -30.71 -30.74
N MET A 331 -13.37 -29.39 -30.56
CA MET A 331 -14.05 -28.62 -29.52
C MET A 331 -15.54 -28.42 -29.85
N PRO A 332 -16.47 -28.64 -28.89
CA PRO A 332 -17.90 -28.51 -29.10
C PRO A 332 -18.30 -27.15 -29.71
N ALA A 333 -19.20 -27.19 -30.69
CA ALA A 333 -19.60 -26.01 -31.46
C ALA A 333 -20.48 -25.04 -30.65
N GLU A 334 -21.10 -25.53 -29.59
CA GLU A 334 -21.85 -24.79 -28.58
C GLU A 334 -20.95 -24.04 -27.57
N ASN A 335 -19.72 -24.51 -27.35
CA ASN A 335 -18.75 -23.93 -26.40
C ASN A 335 -17.96 -22.79 -27.05
N MET A 336 -18.68 -21.85 -27.65
CA MET A 336 -18.15 -20.84 -28.56
C MET A 336 -18.07 -19.46 -27.90
N PHE A 337 -17.04 -18.68 -28.23
CA PHE A 337 -16.95 -17.28 -27.83
C PHE A 337 -17.52 -16.36 -28.92
N SER A 338 -18.22 -15.31 -28.51
CA SER A 338 -18.51 -14.15 -29.36
C SER A 338 -17.34 -13.18 -29.27
N CYS A 339 -16.59 -13.01 -30.35
CA CYS A 339 -15.45 -12.09 -30.42
C CYS A 339 -15.82 -10.79 -31.13
N GLU A 340 -15.38 -9.67 -30.58
CA GLU A 340 -15.56 -8.33 -31.14
C GLU A 340 -14.61 -8.11 -32.34
N ARG A 341 -15.01 -7.25 -33.29
CA ARG A 341 -14.28 -7.01 -34.56
C ARG A 341 -13.29 -5.84 -34.50
N GLU A 342 -13.27 -5.12 -33.39
CA GLU A 342 -12.39 -3.99 -33.14
C GLU A 342 -11.45 -4.38 -31.97
N GLU A 343 -10.18 -3.98 -32.06
CA GLU A 343 -9.18 -4.30 -31.04
C GLU A 343 -9.28 -3.31 -29.86
N ASP A 344 -9.31 -3.81 -28.63
CA ASP A 344 -9.13 -2.96 -27.46
C ASP A 344 -7.65 -2.61 -27.31
N ILE A 345 -7.27 -1.46 -27.86
CA ILE A 345 -5.91 -0.91 -27.83
C ILE A 345 -5.38 -0.65 -26.39
N THR A 346 -6.23 -0.71 -25.36
CA THR A 346 -5.81 -0.60 -23.95
C THR A 346 -5.45 -1.95 -23.34
N GLN A 347 -6.04 -3.04 -23.85
CA GLN A 347 -5.78 -4.41 -23.40
C GLN A 347 -4.87 -5.19 -24.36
N GLY A 348 -4.65 -4.70 -25.59
CA GLY A 348 -3.78 -5.31 -26.60
C GLY A 348 -4.39 -6.53 -27.28
N GLY A 349 -5.70 -6.53 -27.51
CA GLY A 349 -6.37 -7.63 -28.20
C GLY A 349 -7.88 -7.47 -28.39
N PHE A 350 -8.47 -8.43 -29.08
CA PHE A 350 -9.90 -8.50 -29.38
C PHE A 350 -10.64 -9.13 -28.21
N ARG A 351 -11.76 -8.52 -27.80
CA ARG A 351 -12.58 -8.99 -26.68
C ARG A 351 -13.46 -10.17 -27.10
N CYS A 352 -13.23 -11.34 -26.50
CA CYS A 352 -13.97 -12.57 -26.73
C CYS A 352 -14.76 -12.96 -25.47
N SER A 353 -16.09 -13.03 -25.56
CA SER A 353 -17.00 -13.32 -24.43
C SER A 353 -17.77 -14.65 -24.62
N THR A 354 -18.05 -15.38 -23.54
CA THR A 354 -18.86 -16.61 -23.54
C THR A 354 -19.54 -16.82 -22.18
N THR A 355 -20.31 -17.91 -22.06
CA THR A 355 -20.77 -18.43 -20.77
C THR A 355 -20.08 -19.77 -20.51
N LEU A 356 -19.32 -19.86 -19.42
CA LEU A 356 -18.71 -21.13 -18.97
C LEU A 356 -19.74 -21.92 -18.17
N LYS A 357 -19.95 -23.20 -18.52
CA LYS A 357 -21.05 -24.04 -18.00
C LYS A 357 -20.59 -25.31 -17.30
N ASP A 358 -21.56 -26.03 -16.72
CA ASP A 358 -21.43 -27.27 -15.95
C ASP A 358 -20.55 -27.12 -14.69
N ILE A 359 -20.44 -25.91 -14.14
CA ILE A 359 -19.59 -25.61 -12.98
C ILE A 359 -20.10 -26.39 -11.78
N THR A 360 -19.22 -27.17 -11.16
CA THR A 360 -19.55 -28.00 -10.00
C THR A 360 -19.01 -27.38 -8.72
N SER A 361 -19.85 -27.28 -7.68
CA SER A 361 -19.45 -26.97 -6.30
C SER A 361 -18.35 -27.91 -5.79
N GLY A 362 -17.57 -27.45 -4.81
CA GLY A 362 -16.60 -28.25 -4.05
C GLY A 362 -15.38 -28.76 -4.82
N GLN A 363 -15.21 -28.44 -6.11
CA GLN A 363 -14.08 -28.91 -6.92
C GLN A 363 -13.56 -27.89 -7.95
N GLU A 364 -12.37 -28.17 -8.48
CA GLU A 364 -11.75 -27.41 -9.57
C GLU A 364 -12.40 -27.75 -10.91
N ASN A 365 -12.92 -26.74 -11.60
CA ASN A 365 -13.49 -26.84 -12.94
C ASN A 365 -12.46 -26.33 -13.94
N THR A 366 -11.81 -27.24 -14.69
CA THR A 366 -10.78 -26.88 -15.67
C THR A 366 -11.37 -26.82 -17.08
N TYR A 367 -11.06 -25.72 -17.77
CA TYR A 367 -11.41 -25.44 -19.16
C TYR A 367 -10.13 -25.23 -19.97
N TYR A 368 -10.13 -25.62 -21.24
CA TYR A 368 -9.04 -25.36 -22.18
C TYR A 368 -9.56 -24.53 -23.34
N PHE A 369 -9.03 -23.31 -23.48
CA PHE A 369 -9.42 -22.36 -24.52
C PHE A 369 -8.48 -22.46 -25.71
N ARG A 370 -9.02 -22.47 -26.93
CA ARG A 370 -8.24 -22.32 -28.17
C ARG A 370 -8.89 -21.31 -29.10
N CYS A 371 -8.05 -20.54 -29.79
CA CYS A 371 -8.45 -19.50 -30.72
C CYS A 371 -7.83 -19.72 -32.11
N ARG A 372 -8.51 -19.16 -33.12
CA ARG A 372 -8.18 -19.19 -34.55
C ARG A 372 -8.24 -17.76 -35.10
N ASP A 373 -7.21 -17.40 -35.87
CA ASP A 373 -7.12 -16.08 -36.52
C ASP A 373 -8.10 -15.91 -37.69
N SER A 374 -8.27 -14.65 -38.11
CA SER A 374 -9.04 -14.25 -39.31
C SER A 374 -8.19 -14.23 -40.59
N SER A 375 -6.96 -14.75 -40.54
CA SER A 375 -6.10 -14.81 -41.72
C SER A 375 -6.62 -15.81 -42.75
N PRO A 376 -6.19 -15.72 -44.03
CA PRO A 376 -6.46 -16.75 -45.03
C PRO A 376 -5.88 -18.13 -44.70
N ARG A 377 -5.05 -18.26 -43.66
CA ARG A 377 -4.48 -19.52 -43.17
C ARG A 377 -5.19 -20.09 -41.94
N GLN A 378 -6.00 -19.30 -41.24
CA GLN A 378 -6.72 -19.72 -40.03
C GLN A 378 -5.77 -20.32 -38.97
N ASN A 379 -4.65 -19.62 -38.71
CA ASN A 379 -3.64 -20.10 -37.78
C ASN A 379 -4.30 -20.28 -36.39
N THR A 380 -4.10 -21.45 -35.81
CA THR A 380 -4.82 -21.92 -34.63
C THR A 380 -3.81 -22.26 -33.53
N MET A 381 -4.14 -21.99 -32.27
CA MET A 381 -3.29 -22.29 -31.11
C MET A 381 -2.88 -23.76 -31.03
N ASP A 382 -1.59 -24.04 -30.80
CA ASP A 382 -1.02 -25.40 -30.72
C ASP A 382 -1.41 -26.14 -29.44
N GLN A 383 -1.56 -25.41 -28.34
CA GLN A 383 -1.94 -25.89 -27.02
C GLN A 383 -3.14 -25.07 -26.52
N GLY A 384 -4.02 -25.70 -25.72
CA GLY A 384 -5.09 -25.01 -25.04
C GLY A 384 -4.57 -24.17 -23.88
N PHE A 385 -5.10 -22.96 -23.71
CA PHE A 385 -4.88 -22.16 -22.50
C PHE A 385 -5.70 -22.75 -21.35
N GLU A 386 -5.02 -23.25 -20.32
CA GLU A 386 -5.63 -23.91 -19.16
C GLU A 386 -6.20 -22.87 -18.18
N PHE A 387 -7.53 -22.85 -18.06
CA PHE A 387 -8.26 -21.93 -17.19
C PHE A 387 -9.07 -22.67 -16.13
N LYS A 388 -8.91 -22.29 -14.86
CA LYS A 388 -9.49 -22.97 -13.70
C LYS A 388 -10.47 -22.06 -12.97
N LEU A 389 -11.61 -22.63 -12.57
CA LEU A 389 -12.58 -22.01 -11.66
C LEU A 389 -12.84 -22.96 -10.48
N ILE A 390 -12.61 -22.49 -9.26
CA ILE A 390 -12.78 -23.29 -8.04
C ILE A 390 -14.19 -23.10 -7.52
N GLY A 391 -15.07 -24.08 -7.76
CA GLY A 391 -16.39 -24.10 -7.16
C GLY A 391 -16.27 -24.40 -5.67
N THR A 392 -16.93 -23.60 -4.84
CA THR A 392 -16.90 -23.77 -3.37
C THR A 392 -18.13 -24.51 -2.84
N GLU A 393 -18.08 -24.89 -1.57
CA GLU A 393 -19.21 -25.43 -0.81
C GLU A 393 -19.90 -24.32 0.01
N PRO A 394 -21.20 -24.45 0.34
CA PRO A 394 -21.91 -23.41 1.07
C PRO A 394 -21.27 -23.06 2.41
N LEU A 395 -21.11 -21.76 2.67
CA LEU A 395 -20.68 -21.26 3.98
C LEU A 395 -21.76 -21.58 5.03
N GLY A 396 -21.35 -22.17 6.15
CA GLY A 396 -22.23 -22.51 7.26
C GLY A 396 -21.61 -22.12 8.60
N ILE A 397 -22.46 -21.80 9.59
CA ILE A 397 -22.01 -21.52 10.96
C ILE A 397 -21.92 -22.84 11.72
N THR A 398 -20.71 -23.21 12.14
CA THR A 398 -20.43 -24.46 12.87
C THR A 398 -20.66 -24.30 14.38
N SER A 399 -20.47 -23.09 14.91
CA SER A 399 -20.84 -22.74 16.30
C SER A 399 -20.89 -21.22 16.48
N ASN A 400 -21.67 -20.75 17.45
CA ASN A 400 -21.62 -19.36 17.93
C ASN A 400 -22.04 -19.29 19.41
N ASN A 401 -21.80 -18.15 20.05
CA ASN A 401 -22.33 -17.82 21.38
C ASN A 401 -23.10 -16.48 21.39
N ILE A 402 -23.87 -16.20 20.34
CA ILE A 402 -24.69 -14.98 20.26
C ILE A 402 -25.67 -14.96 21.45
N PRO A 403 -25.80 -13.83 22.20
CA PRO A 403 -26.70 -13.78 23.34
C PRO A 403 -28.16 -14.04 22.97
N SER A 404 -28.87 -14.73 23.87
CA SER A 404 -30.28 -15.10 23.73
C SER A 404 -30.96 -15.14 25.09
N GLY A 405 -32.21 -14.69 25.19
CA GLY A 405 -32.92 -14.62 26.47
C GLY A 405 -32.47 -13.43 27.31
N GLU A 406 -32.19 -13.63 28.60
CA GLU A 406 -31.80 -12.57 29.52
C GLU A 406 -30.30 -12.66 29.87
N ILE A 407 -29.58 -11.54 29.80
CA ILE A 407 -28.16 -11.47 30.20
C ILE A 407 -27.94 -10.39 31.28
N LEU A 408 -27.34 -10.79 32.40
CA LEU A 408 -27.08 -9.93 33.57
C LEU A 408 -25.70 -9.25 33.54
N THR A 409 -25.04 -9.21 32.39
CA THR A 409 -23.69 -8.62 32.21
C THR A 409 -23.64 -7.87 30.88
N PRO A 410 -23.55 -6.52 30.89
CA PRO A 410 -23.58 -5.73 29.66
C PRO A 410 -22.40 -5.94 28.72
N ALA A 411 -21.24 -6.34 29.23
CA ALA A 411 -20.06 -6.65 28.41
C ALA A 411 -19.98 -8.16 28.10
N GLN A 412 -20.04 -8.51 26.81
CA GLN A 412 -19.95 -9.88 26.31
C GLN A 412 -18.79 -10.06 25.33
N LYS A 413 -18.27 -11.30 25.26
CA LYS A 413 -17.33 -11.71 24.20
C LYS A 413 -18.06 -12.61 23.20
N LEU A 414 -18.38 -12.03 22.05
CA LEU A 414 -18.97 -12.74 20.92
C LEU A 414 -17.90 -13.53 20.16
N VAL A 415 -18.24 -14.75 19.79
CA VAL A 415 -17.43 -15.72 19.06
C VAL A 415 -18.35 -16.43 18.06
N VAL A 416 -17.92 -16.48 16.79
CA VAL A 416 -18.62 -17.16 15.70
C VAL A 416 -17.61 -17.99 14.94
N SER A 417 -17.95 -19.25 14.66
CA SER A 417 -17.13 -20.16 13.87
C SER A 417 -17.89 -20.67 12.67
N THR A 418 -17.20 -20.77 11.54
CA THR A 418 -17.75 -21.09 10.22
C THR A 418 -17.17 -22.39 9.66
N SER A 419 -17.65 -22.85 8.50
CA SER A 419 -17.15 -24.05 7.80
C SER A 419 -15.83 -23.79 7.07
N THR A 420 -15.62 -22.58 6.56
CA THR A 420 -14.42 -22.11 5.85
C THR A 420 -13.93 -20.79 6.47
N ALA A 421 -12.79 -20.26 6.01
CA ALA A 421 -12.31 -18.96 6.49
C ALA A 421 -13.16 -17.81 5.93
N SER A 422 -13.68 -16.94 6.80
CA SER A 422 -14.64 -15.89 6.42
C SER A 422 -14.38 -14.56 7.11
N LYS A 423 -14.76 -13.45 6.46
CA LYS A 423 -14.97 -12.15 7.12
C LYS A 423 -16.34 -12.18 7.80
N CYS A 424 -16.38 -11.98 9.11
CA CYS A 424 -17.64 -11.82 9.84
C CYS A 424 -17.82 -10.37 10.31
N THR A 425 -19.07 -9.93 10.32
CA THR A 425 -19.56 -8.62 10.73
C THR A 425 -20.80 -8.78 11.62
N TYR A 426 -21.14 -7.75 12.39
CA TYR A 426 -22.32 -7.74 13.24
C TYR A 426 -23.07 -6.40 13.19
N GLN A 427 -24.38 -6.47 13.37
CA GLN A 427 -25.28 -5.33 13.46
C GLN A 427 -26.11 -5.47 14.75
N LEU A 428 -26.06 -4.45 15.61
CA LEU A 428 -26.85 -4.35 16.83
C LEU A 428 -27.97 -3.32 16.61
N ASP A 429 -29.21 -3.65 16.99
CA ASP A 429 -30.38 -2.75 17.04
C ASP A 429 -30.71 -1.98 15.74
N SER A 430 -30.26 -2.48 14.59
CA SER A 430 -30.28 -1.79 13.28
C SER A 430 -29.35 -0.58 13.14
N GLU A 431 -28.30 -0.48 13.96
CA GLU A 431 -27.18 0.46 13.77
C GLU A 431 -26.34 0.13 12.51
N GLU A 432 -25.22 0.83 12.32
CA GLU A 432 -24.21 0.50 11.31
C GLU A 432 -23.55 -0.86 11.57
N GLU A 433 -23.22 -1.57 10.48
CA GLU A 433 -22.55 -2.88 10.48
C GLU A 433 -21.06 -2.75 10.88
N LYS A 434 -20.59 -3.61 11.78
CA LYS A 434 -19.28 -3.52 12.44
C LYS A 434 -18.47 -4.80 12.26
N ASP A 435 -17.18 -4.67 11.96
CA ASP A 435 -16.28 -5.81 11.76
C ASP A 435 -15.95 -6.54 13.09
N PHE A 436 -15.76 -7.86 13.02
CA PHE A 436 -15.14 -8.62 14.09
C PHE A 436 -13.63 -8.28 14.21
N SER A 437 -13.02 -8.45 15.39
CA SER A 437 -11.61 -8.08 15.59
C SER A 437 -10.61 -9.03 14.93
N SER A 438 -11.06 -10.21 14.52
CA SER A 438 -10.34 -11.17 13.69
C SER A 438 -11.17 -11.55 12.48
N THR A 439 -10.78 -11.05 11.30
CA THR A 439 -11.43 -11.34 10.01
C THR A 439 -10.65 -12.39 9.22
N ASN A 440 -11.26 -12.93 8.16
CA ASN A 440 -10.71 -13.96 7.28
C ASN A 440 -10.23 -15.21 8.03
N ALA A 441 -11.03 -15.66 9.00
CA ALA A 441 -10.72 -16.78 9.89
C ALA A 441 -11.92 -17.73 9.99
N VAL A 442 -11.63 -19.00 10.30
CA VAL A 442 -12.64 -20.05 10.60
C VAL A 442 -13.33 -19.78 11.95
N ARG A 443 -12.70 -18.96 12.82
CA ARG A 443 -13.23 -18.54 14.11
C ARG A 443 -12.97 -17.05 14.31
N SER A 444 -14.03 -16.26 14.30
CA SER A 444 -14.02 -14.81 14.52
C SER A 444 -14.45 -14.48 15.95
N GLU A 445 -13.82 -13.49 16.59
CA GLU A 445 -14.27 -12.98 17.89
C GLU A 445 -14.31 -11.44 17.97
N VAL A 446 -15.12 -10.90 18.89
CA VAL A 446 -15.24 -9.47 19.18
C VAL A 446 -15.77 -9.24 20.59
N GLY A 447 -15.35 -8.17 21.26
CA GLY A 447 -15.93 -7.72 22.53
C GLY A 447 -17.00 -6.66 22.28
N VAL A 448 -18.21 -6.86 22.80
CA VAL A 448 -19.34 -5.94 22.64
C VAL A 448 -19.84 -5.53 24.03
N THR A 449 -20.19 -4.26 24.21
CA THR A 449 -20.87 -3.77 25.41
C THR A 449 -22.21 -3.20 25.03
N TYR A 450 -23.25 -3.68 25.69
CA TYR A 450 -24.65 -3.29 25.46
C TYR A 450 -25.10 -2.24 26.48
N ASN A 451 -26.26 -1.64 26.24
CA ASN A 451 -26.99 -0.86 27.25
C ASN A 451 -27.92 -1.81 28.04
N VAL A 452 -28.74 -1.27 28.95
CA VAL A 452 -29.83 -2.04 29.59
C VAL A 452 -31.09 -1.92 28.73
N GLY A 453 -31.76 -3.04 28.45
CA GLY A 453 -32.96 -3.11 27.63
C GLY A 453 -32.99 -4.29 26.65
N GLY A 454 -34.03 -4.30 25.80
CA GLY A 454 -34.19 -5.28 24.74
C GLY A 454 -33.35 -4.94 23.51
N HIS A 455 -32.61 -5.92 23.00
CA HIS A 455 -31.65 -5.78 21.90
C HIS A 455 -31.89 -6.84 20.81
N THR A 456 -31.53 -6.50 19.58
CA THR A 456 -31.46 -7.45 18.45
C THR A 456 -30.07 -7.46 17.83
N MET A 457 -29.51 -8.64 17.63
CA MET A 457 -28.20 -8.83 17.01
C MET A 457 -28.36 -9.64 15.73
N THR A 458 -27.78 -9.16 14.63
CA THR A 458 -27.56 -9.95 13.41
C THR A 458 -26.07 -10.09 13.18
N VAL A 459 -25.61 -11.30 12.86
CA VAL A 459 -24.25 -11.57 12.38
C VAL A 459 -24.35 -11.99 10.91
N LEU A 460 -23.47 -11.45 10.08
CA LEU A 460 -23.25 -11.87 8.69
C LEU A 460 -21.79 -12.34 8.57
N CYS A 461 -21.57 -13.47 7.91
CA CYS A 461 -20.23 -13.91 7.53
C CYS A 461 -20.20 -14.14 6.02
N THR A 462 -19.12 -13.70 5.36
CA THR A 462 -18.86 -13.87 3.92
C THR A 462 -17.48 -14.51 3.74
N ASP A 463 -17.34 -15.53 2.89
CA ASP A 463 -16.04 -16.14 2.57
C ASP A 463 -15.37 -15.52 1.32
N GLU A 464 -14.17 -16.00 0.98
CA GLU A 464 -13.40 -15.53 -0.17
C GLU A 464 -14.10 -15.73 -1.53
N ALA A 465 -15.02 -16.70 -1.60
CA ALA A 465 -15.83 -16.97 -2.79
C ALA A 465 -17.12 -16.12 -2.85
N GLY A 466 -17.41 -15.33 -1.81
CA GLY A 466 -18.63 -14.55 -1.69
C GLY A 466 -19.84 -15.34 -1.17
N ASN A 467 -19.65 -16.57 -0.67
CA ASN A 467 -20.74 -17.27 0.02
C ASN A 467 -21.10 -16.53 1.30
N GLN A 468 -22.40 -16.33 1.54
CA GLN A 468 -22.88 -15.65 2.74
C GLN A 468 -23.69 -16.57 3.64
N VAL A 469 -23.48 -16.44 4.94
CA VAL A 469 -24.32 -17.04 5.98
C VAL A 469 -24.63 -15.98 7.04
N SER A 470 -25.87 -15.94 7.50
CA SER A 470 -26.29 -15.04 8.56
C SER A 470 -27.05 -15.76 9.66
N THR A 471 -27.09 -15.13 10.82
CA THR A 471 -27.83 -15.60 11.99
C THR A 471 -28.20 -14.40 12.85
N SER A 472 -29.32 -14.48 13.56
CA SER A 472 -29.76 -13.39 14.43
C SER A 472 -30.42 -13.91 15.71
N ALA A 473 -30.39 -13.07 16.74
CA ALA A 473 -30.99 -13.35 18.03
C ALA A 473 -31.58 -12.07 18.64
N ALA A 474 -32.58 -12.25 19.50
CA ALA A 474 -33.10 -11.21 20.38
C ALA A 474 -32.81 -11.59 21.84
N PHE A 475 -32.39 -10.61 22.63
CA PHE A 475 -32.08 -10.78 24.05
C PHE A 475 -32.41 -9.51 24.82
N ASN A 476 -32.55 -9.62 26.14
CA ASN A 476 -32.69 -8.49 27.04
C ASN A 476 -31.45 -8.42 27.93
N VAL A 477 -30.80 -7.27 27.96
CA VAL A 477 -29.77 -6.97 28.95
C VAL A 477 -30.46 -6.39 30.17
N ASP A 478 -30.23 -7.02 31.31
CA ASP A 478 -30.55 -6.45 32.61
C ASP A 478 -29.30 -6.47 33.49
N THR A 479 -29.46 -6.09 34.74
CA THR A 479 -28.42 -5.97 35.74
C THR A 479 -28.79 -6.82 36.95
N PRO A 480 -27.82 -7.38 37.69
CA PRO A 480 -28.09 -8.09 38.94
C PRO A 480 -28.96 -7.23 39.88
N ALA A 481 -29.80 -7.88 40.69
CA ALA A 481 -30.51 -7.18 41.75
C ALA A 481 -29.52 -6.38 42.63
N LEU A 482 -29.93 -5.18 43.03
CA LEU A 482 -29.25 -4.45 44.09
C LEU A 482 -29.76 -5.02 45.42
N GLU A 483 -28.87 -5.27 46.37
CA GLU A 483 -29.22 -5.86 47.67
C GLU A 483 -28.53 -5.08 48.80
N ILE A 484 -29.27 -4.70 49.83
CA ILE A 484 -28.77 -4.22 51.11
C ILE A 484 -28.43 -5.46 51.96
N THR A 485 -27.15 -5.64 52.27
CA THR A 485 -26.66 -6.85 52.97
C THR A 485 -26.32 -6.62 54.44
N GLU A 486 -26.14 -5.37 54.85
CA GLU A 486 -25.82 -5.02 56.23
C GLU A 486 -26.27 -3.59 56.56
N ILE A 487 -26.87 -3.40 57.73
CA ILE A 487 -27.16 -2.08 58.32
C ILE A 487 -26.71 -2.11 59.78
N THR A 488 -25.93 -1.12 60.21
CA THR A 488 -25.45 -0.96 61.58
C THR A 488 -25.60 0.51 62.01
N PRO A 489 -26.12 0.81 63.21
CA PRO A 489 -26.81 -0.09 64.14
C PRO A 489 -28.16 -0.54 63.60
N ARG A 490 -28.60 -1.73 64.01
CA ARG A 490 -29.89 -2.32 63.65
C ARG A 490 -30.59 -2.90 64.87
N ASP A 491 -31.89 -2.68 64.96
CA ASP A 491 -32.84 -3.32 65.89
C ASP A 491 -32.34 -3.31 67.36
N THR A 492 -31.77 -2.18 67.78
CA THR A 492 -31.02 -2.04 69.03
C THR A 492 -31.19 -0.68 69.72
N ASN A 493 -30.67 -0.59 70.94
CA ASN A 493 -30.61 0.63 71.75
C ASN A 493 -29.39 1.48 71.40
N VAL A 494 -29.57 2.80 71.25
CA VAL A 494 -28.50 3.75 70.91
C VAL A 494 -28.46 4.89 71.93
N TYR A 495 -27.29 5.12 72.53
CA TYR A 495 -27.10 6.06 73.64
C TYR A 495 -26.60 7.45 73.19
N THR A 496 -26.89 7.84 71.95
CA THR A 496 -26.52 9.14 71.36
C THR A 496 -27.65 9.65 70.48
N ASN A 497 -27.87 10.97 70.49
CA ASN A 497 -28.82 11.65 69.61
C ASN A 497 -28.24 11.89 68.20
N LEU A 498 -26.93 11.73 68.02
CA LEU A 498 -26.27 11.68 66.72
C LEU A 498 -25.77 10.25 66.52
N VAL A 499 -26.49 9.48 65.72
CA VAL A 499 -26.27 8.04 65.51
C VAL A 499 -25.39 7.83 64.27
N PRO A 500 -24.16 7.31 64.41
CA PRO A 500 -23.41 6.86 63.24
C PRO A 500 -24.12 5.63 62.66
N ALA A 501 -24.44 5.67 61.37
CA ALA A 501 -25.13 4.62 60.64
C ALA A 501 -24.34 4.24 59.38
N THR A 502 -24.09 2.95 59.21
CA THR A 502 -23.36 2.35 58.10
C THR A 502 -24.26 1.35 57.39
N VAL A 503 -24.29 1.42 56.06
CA VAL A 503 -25.06 0.53 55.17
C VAL A 503 -24.10 -0.14 54.20
N LYS A 504 -24.27 -1.44 53.95
CA LYS A 504 -23.57 -2.18 52.90
C LYS A 504 -24.53 -2.60 51.79
N THR A 505 -24.12 -2.41 50.54
CA THR A 505 -24.83 -2.91 49.36
C THR A 505 -23.94 -3.76 48.45
N THR A 506 -24.57 -4.74 47.78
CA THR A 506 -23.98 -5.66 46.80
C THR A 506 -24.86 -5.75 45.53
N GLY A 507 -24.36 -6.34 44.45
CA GLY A 507 -25.12 -6.50 43.21
C GLY A 507 -25.27 -5.20 42.38
N GLY A 508 -26.44 -4.99 41.78
CA GLY A 508 -26.74 -3.83 40.93
C GLY A 508 -25.92 -3.78 39.63
N VAL A 509 -26.00 -2.65 38.91
CA VAL A 509 -25.40 -2.39 37.58
C VAL A 509 -23.95 -2.85 37.42
N TYR A 510 -23.16 -2.73 38.49
CA TYR A 510 -21.72 -3.02 38.50
C TYR A 510 -21.34 -4.28 39.31
N GLY A 511 -22.32 -5.02 39.84
CA GLY A 511 -22.13 -6.21 40.67
C GLY A 511 -21.60 -5.98 42.10
N ASN A 512 -20.96 -4.83 42.36
CA ASN A 512 -20.38 -4.45 43.67
C ASN A 512 -21.28 -3.51 44.51
N GLY A 513 -22.57 -3.43 44.21
CA GLY A 513 -23.57 -2.66 44.97
C GLY A 513 -23.42 -1.15 44.89
N ASN A 514 -22.90 -0.62 43.79
CA ASN A 514 -22.49 0.78 43.57
C ASN A 514 -23.67 1.81 43.52
N SER A 515 -24.53 1.83 44.53
CA SER A 515 -25.80 2.59 44.61
C SER A 515 -25.67 3.99 45.22
N THR A 516 -26.77 4.71 45.32
CA THR A 516 -26.96 5.89 46.18
C THR A 516 -27.99 5.54 47.26
N CYS A 517 -27.57 5.50 48.53
CA CYS A 517 -28.47 5.28 49.65
C CYS A 517 -28.95 6.60 50.28
N VAL A 518 -30.22 6.63 50.67
CA VAL A 518 -30.89 7.72 51.39
C VAL A 518 -31.70 7.18 52.56
N TYR A 519 -32.01 8.04 53.53
CA TYR A 519 -33.02 7.75 54.56
C TYR A 519 -33.96 8.94 54.76
N GLY A 520 -35.20 8.64 55.18
CA GLY A 520 -36.22 9.64 55.52
C GLY A 520 -36.45 10.67 54.41
N THR A 521 -36.41 11.96 54.75
CA THR A 521 -36.65 13.07 53.80
C THR A 521 -35.43 13.38 52.91
N GLY A 522 -34.76 12.35 52.38
CA GLY A 522 -33.70 12.48 51.38
C GLY A 522 -32.31 12.83 51.92
N ILE A 523 -31.99 12.53 53.18
CA ILE A 523 -30.62 12.67 53.68
C ILE A 523 -29.77 11.53 53.10
N ARG A 524 -28.64 11.89 52.49
CA ARG A 524 -27.75 10.97 51.75
C ARG A 524 -26.64 10.43 52.65
N PHE A 525 -26.28 9.16 52.46
CA PHE A 525 -25.10 8.57 53.07
C PHE A 525 -23.82 8.93 52.28
N SER A 526 -22.68 8.99 52.96
CA SER A 526 -21.36 9.26 52.38
C SER A 526 -20.75 7.95 51.88
N LYS A 527 -20.53 7.85 50.58
CA LYS A 527 -20.22 6.58 49.89
C LYS A 527 -18.73 6.28 49.81
N LYS A 528 -18.37 5.03 50.11
CA LYS A 528 -17.03 4.43 49.97
C LYS A 528 -17.13 3.11 49.21
N VAL A 529 -16.63 3.11 47.97
CA VAL A 529 -16.67 1.94 47.08
C VAL A 529 -15.49 1.02 47.37
N LEU A 530 -15.76 -0.29 47.46
CA LEU A 530 -14.75 -1.36 47.45
C LEU A 530 -14.92 -2.23 46.20
N SER A 531 -14.00 -3.15 45.95
CA SER A 531 -13.99 -3.98 44.73
C SER A 531 -15.08 -5.04 44.66
N THR A 532 -15.69 -5.41 45.78
CA THR A 532 -16.70 -6.48 45.89
C THR A 532 -18.04 -6.03 46.49
N GLU A 533 -18.06 -4.86 47.14
CA GLU A 533 -19.18 -4.32 47.91
C GLU A 533 -19.04 -2.79 48.01
N THR A 534 -20.13 -2.10 48.38
CA THR A 534 -20.13 -0.66 48.61
C THR A 534 -20.61 -0.37 50.03
N ILE A 535 -19.91 0.54 50.71
CA ILE A 535 -20.21 0.95 52.08
C ILE A 535 -20.67 2.42 52.06
N HIS A 536 -21.70 2.77 52.82
CA HIS A 536 -22.21 4.13 52.91
C HIS A 536 -22.41 4.54 54.38
N ASP A 537 -21.80 5.66 54.79
CA ASP A 537 -21.74 6.13 56.18
C ASP A 537 -22.47 7.46 56.38
N ALA A 538 -23.31 7.58 57.40
CA ALA A 538 -24.02 8.82 57.77
C ALA A 538 -24.02 9.04 59.29
N ASN A 539 -24.26 10.28 59.72
CA ASN A 539 -24.57 10.61 61.11
C ASN A 539 -26.03 11.09 61.20
N ILE A 540 -26.92 10.23 61.68
CA ILE A 540 -28.36 10.43 61.75
C ILE A 540 -28.71 11.16 63.05
N SER A 541 -29.27 12.37 62.94
CA SER A 541 -29.77 13.11 64.11
C SER A 541 -31.17 12.65 64.50
N LEU A 542 -31.32 12.06 65.69
CA LEU A 542 -32.58 11.53 66.23
C LEU A 542 -32.90 12.14 67.61
N SER A 543 -34.20 12.27 67.92
CA SER A 543 -34.65 12.60 69.29
C SER A 543 -34.63 11.37 70.20
N GLU A 544 -34.82 11.56 71.50
CA GLU A 544 -35.12 10.46 72.43
C GLU A 544 -36.38 9.68 71.97
N GLY A 545 -36.43 8.38 72.24
CA GLY A 545 -37.56 7.49 71.94
C GLY A 545 -37.31 6.46 70.84
N ILE A 546 -38.36 5.74 70.46
CA ILE A 546 -38.31 4.67 69.45
C ILE A 546 -38.54 5.28 68.06
N HIS A 547 -37.62 5.00 67.13
CA HIS A 547 -37.69 5.36 65.72
C HIS A 547 -37.78 4.11 64.85
N SER A 548 -38.46 4.22 63.71
CA SER A 548 -38.35 3.27 62.60
C SER A 548 -37.77 4.04 61.41
N ILE A 549 -36.67 3.53 60.84
CA ILE A 549 -35.89 4.24 59.81
C ILE A 549 -35.84 3.36 58.57
N THR A 550 -36.51 3.82 57.53
CA THR A 550 -36.44 3.25 56.19
C THR A 550 -35.22 3.79 55.45
N ILE A 551 -34.43 2.88 54.90
CA ILE A 551 -33.22 3.15 54.12
C ILE A 551 -33.46 2.59 52.72
N THR A 552 -33.46 3.48 51.73
CA THR A 552 -33.70 3.15 50.32
C THR A 552 -32.40 3.35 49.56
N CYS A 553 -31.94 2.33 48.84
CA CYS A 553 -30.72 2.35 48.05
C CYS A 553 -31.04 2.11 46.58
N ASN A 554 -30.62 3.01 45.70
CA ASN A 554 -30.95 2.97 44.27
C ASN A 554 -29.68 3.21 43.42
N ASP A 555 -29.42 2.39 42.39
CA ASP A 555 -28.23 2.51 41.53
C ASP A 555 -28.47 3.19 40.17
N GLY A 556 -29.71 3.63 39.92
CA GLY A 556 -30.18 4.20 38.66
C GLY A 556 -31.10 3.27 37.87
N PHE A 557 -31.08 1.95 38.15
CA PHE A 557 -31.85 0.93 37.43
C PHE A 557 -32.57 -0.03 38.38
N LYS A 558 -31.95 -0.37 39.51
CA LYS A 558 -32.49 -1.21 40.58
C LYS A 558 -32.57 -0.42 41.89
N GLU A 559 -33.51 -0.80 42.72
CA GLU A 559 -33.74 -0.24 44.05
C GLU A 559 -33.97 -1.37 45.06
N ASP A 560 -33.47 -1.19 46.27
CA ASP A 560 -33.77 -2.04 47.43
C ASP A 560 -34.03 -1.17 48.66
N GLU A 561 -34.87 -1.65 49.57
CA GLU A 561 -35.35 -0.90 50.73
C GLU A 561 -35.49 -1.79 51.95
N GLU A 562 -34.80 -1.41 53.03
CA GLU A 562 -34.92 -2.07 54.33
C GLU A 562 -35.28 -1.05 55.43
N THR A 563 -36.14 -1.45 56.36
CA THR A 563 -36.55 -0.63 57.51
C THR A 563 -36.07 -1.24 58.81
N ILE A 564 -35.19 -0.51 59.52
CA ILE A 564 -34.69 -0.87 60.85
C ILE A 564 -35.47 -0.16 61.95
N ARG A 565 -35.38 -0.68 63.19
CA ARG A 565 -35.84 0.03 64.40
C ARG A 565 -34.67 0.40 65.30
N LEU A 566 -34.73 1.57 65.93
CA LEU A 566 -33.74 2.02 66.91
C LEU A 566 -34.45 2.66 68.10
N GLU A 567 -33.97 2.39 69.31
CA GLU A 567 -34.42 3.06 70.53
C GLU A 567 -33.33 4.03 71.01
N VAL A 568 -33.59 5.33 70.92
CA VAL A 568 -32.65 6.39 71.29
C VAL A 568 -32.85 6.75 72.75
N ASN A 569 -31.88 6.38 73.57
CA ASN A 569 -31.83 6.57 75.01
C ASN A 569 -30.62 7.45 75.38
N SER A 570 -30.49 8.63 74.76
CA SER A 570 -29.36 9.54 74.96
C SER A 570 -29.20 10.01 76.42
N ARG A 571 -30.26 9.92 77.23
CA ARG A 571 -30.28 10.24 78.66
C ARG A 571 -29.92 9.07 79.59
N ALA A 572 -29.53 7.91 79.06
CA ALA A 572 -29.09 6.75 79.85
C ALA A 572 -27.66 6.92 80.44
N PHE A 573 -27.52 7.89 81.33
CA PHE A 573 -26.35 8.13 82.20
C PHE A 573 -26.79 8.15 83.68
N PRO A 574 -25.90 7.93 84.66
CA PRO A 574 -26.28 7.77 86.06
C PRO A 574 -26.73 9.10 86.68
N VAL A 575 -27.88 9.10 87.35
CA VAL A 575 -28.46 10.25 88.03
C VAL A 575 -28.17 10.20 89.53
N LEU A 576 -27.71 11.32 90.08
CA LEU A 576 -27.40 11.47 91.50
C LEU A 576 -28.72 11.48 92.33
N THR A 577 -28.97 10.42 93.10
CA THR A 577 -30.20 10.25 93.89
C THR A 577 -30.06 10.70 95.34
N ARG A 578 -28.85 10.64 95.91
CA ARG A 578 -28.61 11.06 97.30
C ARG A 578 -27.16 11.49 97.52
N VAL A 579 -26.99 12.48 98.39
CA VAL A 579 -25.71 12.94 98.93
C VAL A 579 -25.83 12.98 100.45
N TYR A 580 -24.80 12.56 101.18
CA TYR A 580 -24.70 12.68 102.63
C TYR A 580 -23.25 12.50 103.10
N THR A 581 -22.93 12.99 104.28
CA THR A 581 -21.63 12.78 104.94
C THR A 581 -21.75 11.72 106.04
N SER A 582 -20.74 10.88 106.20
CA SER A 582 -20.65 9.93 107.33
C SER A 582 -19.21 9.51 107.59
N GLY A 583 -18.79 9.41 108.85
CA GLY A 583 -17.48 8.88 109.24
C GLY A 583 -16.26 9.61 108.65
N GLY A 584 -16.36 10.90 108.32
CA GLY A 584 -15.30 11.66 107.65
C GLY A 584 -15.22 11.46 106.12
N ALA A 585 -16.25 10.88 105.51
CA ALA A 585 -16.38 10.74 104.07
C ALA A 585 -17.63 11.45 103.52
N LEU A 586 -17.50 12.03 102.33
CA LEU A 586 -18.62 12.41 101.47
C LEU A 586 -19.08 11.16 100.71
N ILE A 587 -20.36 10.83 100.81
CA ILE A 587 -20.98 9.65 100.20
C ILE A 587 -22.08 10.09 99.24
N ILE A 588 -22.04 9.54 98.03
CA ILE A 588 -23.05 9.75 96.99
C ILE A 588 -23.69 8.42 96.59
N ARG A 589 -24.95 8.49 96.15
CA ARG A 589 -25.68 7.34 95.60
C ARG A 589 -26.29 7.67 94.24
N MET A 590 -26.11 6.76 93.28
CA MET A 590 -26.67 6.84 91.94
C MET A 590 -27.93 5.97 91.82
N ASP A 591 -28.72 6.19 90.78
CA ASP A 591 -29.89 5.38 90.42
C ASP A 591 -29.50 4.03 89.79
N GLN A 592 -28.45 4.01 88.95
CA GLN A 592 -27.97 2.84 88.21
C GLN A 592 -26.44 2.59 88.37
N PRO A 593 -25.95 1.36 88.10
CA PRO A 593 -24.56 0.97 88.32
C PRO A 593 -23.53 1.86 87.63
N SER A 594 -22.63 2.47 88.41
CA SER A 594 -21.72 3.49 87.89
C SER A 594 -20.27 3.41 88.39
N VAL A 595 -19.42 4.26 87.80
CA VAL A 595 -18.09 4.62 88.33
C VAL A 595 -17.98 6.14 88.37
N CYS A 596 -17.98 6.72 89.57
CA CYS A 596 -17.87 8.17 89.75
C CYS A 596 -16.42 8.65 89.85
N GLY A 597 -16.14 9.79 89.21
CA GLY A 597 -14.92 10.58 89.36
C GLY A 597 -15.25 12.00 89.78
N PHE A 598 -14.27 12.70 90.36
CA PHE A 598 -14.47 14.03 90.94
C PHE A 598 -13.29 14.98 90.70
N SER A 599 -13.55 16.27 90.90
CA SER A 599 -12.58 17.36 91.01
C SER A 599 -13.04 18.36 92.08
N THR A 600 -12.10 18.96 92.80
CA THR A 600 -12.37 20.05 93.77
C THR A 600 -11.97 21.44 93.23
N GLU A 601 -11.49 21.51 91.98
CA GLU A 601 -10.93 22.72 91.37
C GLU A 601 -11.74 23.20 90.15
N ILE A 602 -12.16 22.27 89.28
CA ILE A 602 -12.74 22.58 87.97
C ILE A 602 -14.04 21.81 87.79
N LYS A 603 -15.15 22.51 87.51
CA LYS A 603 -16.45 21.89 87.27
C LYS A 603 -16.45 20.98 86.04
N GLU A 604 -16.03 21.49 84.89
CA GLU A 604 -15.99 20.70 83.65
C GLU A 604 -14.65 20.00 83.46
N PHE A 605 -14.25 19.23 84.47
CA PHE A 605 -13.09 18.35 84.41
C PHE A 605 -13.28 17.21 83.39
N ASN A 606 -12.17 16.67 82.87
CA ASN A 606 -12.15 15.47 82.04
C ASN A 606 -12.32 14.23 82.94
N TYR A 607 -13.35 13.43 82.68
CA TYR A 607 -13.67 12.24 83.49
C TYR A 607 -12.57 11.17 83.47
N GLU A 608 -11.84 10.98 82.36
CA GLU A 608 -10.82 9.92 82.29
C GLU A 608 -9.61 10.20 83.18
N SER A 609 -9.16 11.45 83.20
CA SER A 609 -8.05 11.92 84.05
C SER A 609 -8.49 12.38 85.45
N SER A 610 -9.74 12.11 85.85
CA SER A 610 -10.26 12.51 87.15
C SER A 610 -9.84 11.57 88.28
N GLN A 611 -9.79 12.10 89.51
CA GLN A 611 -9.68 11.27 90.70
C GLN A 611 -10.97 10.45 90.83
N LYS A 612 -10.86 9.11 90.88
CA LYS A 612 -12.02 8.23 90.99
C LYS A 612 -12.46 8.11 92.46
N MET A 613 -13.76 8.12 92.72
CA MET A 613 -14.31 7.88 94.05
C MET A 613 -14.24 6.39 94.39
N ALA A 614 -14.05 6.05 95.66
CA ALA A 614 -14.05 4.67 96.12
C ALA A 614 -15.49 4.10 96.09
N SER A 615 -15.72 3.02 95.35
CA SER A 615 -17.02 2.37 95.27
C SER A 615 -17.26 1.43 96.47
N SER A 616 -18.19 1.80 97.34
CA SER A 616 -18.72 0.93 98.42
C SER A 616 -19.76 -0.07 97.91
N SER A 617 -20.43 0.26 96.80
CA SER A 617 -21.18 -0.66 95.94
C SER A 617 -21.29 -0.07 94.53
N ASP A 618 -21.89 -0.81 93.59
CA ASP A 618 -22.14 -0.34 92.23
C ASP A 618 -23.02 0.93 92.16
N LEU A 619 -23.83 1.19 93.19
CA LEU A 619 -24.70 2.36 93.29
C LEU A 619 -24.16 3.43 94.25
N GLN A 620 -23.10 3.18 95.02
CA GLN A 620 -22.69 4.06 96.11
C GLN A 620 -21.17 4.27 96.17
N HIS A 621 -20.76 5.52 96.03
CA HIS A 621 -19.37 5.94 95.91
C HIS A 621 -19.04 6.95 97.00
N GLN A 622 -17.79 6.94 97.48
CA GLN A 622 -17.36 7.79 98.58
C GLN A 622 -15.96 8.37 98.36
N VAL A 623 -15.68 9.50 98.99
CA VAL A 623 -14.37 10.16 99.03
C VAL A 623 -14.14 10.70 100.43
N THR A 624 -12.89 10.74 100.89
CA THR A 624 -12.51 11.42 102.14
C THR A 624 -12.92 12.89 102.07
N LEU A 625 -13.57 13.39 103.12
CA LEU A 625 -14.07 14.77 103.16
C LEU A 625 -12.96 15.73 103.60
N ASP A 626 -12.42 16.50 102.65
CA ASP A 626 -11.72 17.76 102.93
C ASP A 626 -12.76 18.86 103.21
N GLU A 627 -12.70 19.47 104.39
CA GLU A 627 -13.73 20.39 104.90
C GLU A 627 -13.72 21.73 104.15
N GLY A 628 -14.92 22.25 103.84
CA GLY A 628 -15.08 23.52 103.11
C GLY A 628 -14.76 23.45 101.61
N LYS A 629 -14.51 22.26 101.04
CA LYS A 629 -14.35 22.07 99.59
C LYS A 629 -15.68 21.81 98.88
N THR A 630 -15.86 22.42 97.72
CA THR A 630 -16.89 22.03 96.74
C THR A 630 -16.38 20.84 95.92
N TYR A 631 -17.23 19.84 95.71
CA TYR A 631 -16.94 18.65 94.90
C TYR A 631 -17.74 18.69 93.61
N TYR A 632 -17.05 18.70 92.47
CA TYR A 632 -17.62 18.48 91.16
C TYR A 632 -17.54 17.00 90.83
N VAL A 633 -18.66 16.37 90.45
CA VAL A 633 -18.74 14.91 90.28
C VAL A 633 -19.36 14.56 88.93
N LYS A 634 -18.75 13.58 88.24
CA LYS A 634 -19.23 12.98 86.99
C LYS A 634 -19.18 11.46 87.13
N CYS A 635 -20.26 10.77 86.78
CA CYS A 635 -20.36 9.32 86.94
C CYS A 635 -20.60 8.66 85.58
N MET A 636 -19.83 7.63 85.26
CA MET A 636 -20.00 6.84 84.05
C MET A 636 -20.86 5.62 84.33
N ASP A 637 -21.90 5.39 83.53
CA ASP A 637 -22.71 4.17 83.60
C ASP A 637 -21.87 2.95 83.17
N LYS A 638 -21.94 1.86 83.94
CA LYS A 638 -21.13 0.65 83.70
C LYS A 638 -21.52 -0.17 82.46
N ARG A 639 -22.68 0.12 81.85
CA ARG A 639 -23.28 -0.65 80.74
C ARG A 639 -23.31 0.15 79.44
N THR A 640 -23.51 1.45 79.50
CA THR A 640 -23.54 2.35 78.33
C THR A 640 -22.25 3.16 78.15
N ASN A 641 -21.36 3.19 79.16
CA ASN A 641 -20.20 4.07 79.26
C ASN A 641 -20.53 5.57 79.10
N ARG A 642 -21.80 5.97 79.32
CA ARG A 642 -22.21 7.37 79.27
C ARG A 642 -21.86 8.07 80.59
N VAL A 643 -21.07 9.14 80.48
CA VAL A 643 -20.71 10.01 81.60
C VAL A 643 -21.83 11.02 81.84
N SER A 644 -22.23 11.20 83.11
CA SER A 644 -23.21 12.20 83.54
C SER A 644 -22.72 13.64 83.32
N PRO A 645 -23.63 14.62 83.27
CA PRO A 645 -23.28 16.03 83.51
C PRO A 645 -22.53 16.21 84.84
N SER A 646 -21.78 17.31 84.99
CA SER A 646 -21.14 17.61 86.28
C SER A 646 -22.17 18.01 87.33
N TYR A 647 -22.38 17.14 88.31
CA TYR A 647 -22.97 17.53 89.58
C TYR A 647 -22.05 18.51 90.31
N THR A 648 -22.62 19.31 91.20
CA THR A 648 -21.89 20.24 92.07
C THR A 648 -22.42 20.02 93.48
N ILE A 649 -21.53 19.61 94.38
CA ILE A 649 -21.85 19.19 95.74
C ILE A 649 -21.08 20.11 96.69
N ILE A 650 -21.81 20.71 97.63
CA ILE A 650 -21.26 21.45 98.76
C ILE A 650 -21.64 20.60 99.99
N PRO A 651 -20.68 19.93 100.66
CA PRO A 651 -20.94 18.99 101.76
C PRO A 651 -21.58 19.61 103.01
#